data_AF-A0A2D5WFK3-F1
#
_entry.id   AF-A0A2D5WFK3-F1
#
_cell.length_a   1.000
_cell.length_b   1.000
_cell.length_c   1.000
_cell.angle_alpha   90.00
_cell.angle_beta   90.00
_cell.angle_gamma   90.00
#
_symmetry.space_group_name_H-M   'P 1'
#
loop_
_entity.id
_entity.type
_entity.pdbx_description
1 polymer ?
#
loop_
_entity_poly.entity_id
_entity_poly.type
_entity_poly.pdbx_seq_one_letter_code
_entity_poly.pdbx_strand_id
1 'polypeptide(L)'
;MLALWIAALGQARVSGGIVVEGISDKQVANGPVRFRINQTGTAPAEHRLDGQRIPAGIWLDVTAPGYHELRSVERPLGQAEEHAHLVRFVIQSVRGHSEWALPPWTPLPPIASGQTLQPSAGNTTRLKLFMPTRFPAGLPVPVVAMVTDAQAKRVNFTGTLEGNADIALKRGVGSGLLTVNETEPVHFKAGPLSAGKIIMIDSAAWQAVKGDIKKTTTWKPDSRIHMTSSLTIAQGATLTIQSGSVVKLAPKVEVTVHGRIIIDGTETAPVVFCPESPETPWGGVTLSGAKAAVEAEWAFVTGSGGNPWWFVANNVAGTHRNEQAAFFLGKKAVGTFSDCFFIDNAGQAFHGEEAQLALDSCVIQRCQTVGQFNGGSVIIRDSALLDFPSDDRTFADGDNDALYFTLGKHEVTDTLIGWCKDDGIDAGGDSPGTVTVSGCWIESCFHEGLALSGADKIVRVRDTVILNCGQAVEAGYLSPNVALERCLLVGNGVGARFGDNYAGGHLGFLSMSDSLSLFNRRDVWGLSRDVWMEKITRMKIVGNHLSRSHDSFPDNPPWAYADHAALLAPFLSSSPFVPGIGFRGWDRPIAPGHIIVGLSRPSAKPVRVRFTVRAENENGEAGDVFADGAIEFQSGETAKEISLEFPGIADADAFRVALSEAVNGELTGPAAVRFQSQKAAAPRIWIATKSAEWKWLKGVKEASEPSDAWKARDFDHGAWSSGAAPFGYGRDGVQTALADMRNQYTSVYLRHAFALDQANAEGVLRFAATYDDGFALWINGQELARVGLPPGELPHNGRASESDFAPREWSADVPTASIPSLALGKNIVAVHLFNTRRDSTDLFFDLSLTSSPSADADADNLPDSWEQRIARAKPDDVVSGIGDVRPSDDFDGDGLANRWEWAAGTDPVNPFSTIQLAVRRDPDGTVRLQWQAKPHRVYQLQRKRRLANGAPWETVKQFQPVFTPAGETEVTRLDPLKPDSGYFRLRLVTDE
;
A
#
# COMPACT_ATOMS: atom_id res chain seq x y z
N MET A 1 46.13 17.83 2.48
CA MET A 1 46.33 16.42 2.11
C MET A 1 46.62 15.58 3.36
N LEU A 2 45.67 15.50 4.32
CA LEU A 2 45.68 14.53 5.43
C LEU A 2 44.32 14.50 6.17
N ALA A 3 43.19 14.72 5.48
CA ALA A 3 41.88 14.86 6.13
C ALA A 3 40.69 14.32 5.31
N LEU A 4 40.92 13.38 4.36
CA LEU A 4 39.84 12.85 3.52
C LEU A 4 39.87 11.32 3.34
N TRP A 5 40.51 10.58 4.26
CA TRP A 5 40.55 9.11 4.26
C TRP A 5 40.01 8.48 5.56
N ILE A 6 39.06 9.16 6.21
CA ILE A 6 38.30 8.60 7.35
C ILE A 6 36.82 8.82 7.08
N ALA A 7 36.22 8.04 6.17
CA ALA A 7 34.77 8.06 5.94
C ALA A 7 34.19 6.75 5.34
N ALA A 8 34.91 5.63 5.38
CA ALA A 8 34.43 4.35 4.83
C ALA A 8 34.68 3.13 5.76
N LEU A 9 34.83 3.36 7.06
CA LEU A 9 34.70 2.32 8.08
C LEU A 9 33.59 2.79 9.01
N GLY A 10 32.38 2.26 8.81
CA GLY A 10 31.29 2.39 9.78
C GLY A 10 31.82 1.99 11.14
N GLN A 11 31.60 2.84 12.15
CA GLN A 11 32.21 2.70 13.46
C GLN A 11 31.85 1.35 14.07
N ALA A 12 32.82 0.43 14.11
CA ALA A 12 32.74 -0.79 14.89
C ALA A 12 32.63 -0.42 16.38
N ARG A 13 31.52 -0.77 17.02
CA ARG A 13 31.44 -0.72 18.48
C ARG A 13 32.14 -1.96 19.02
N VAL A 14 33.30 -1.78 19.63
CA VAL A 14 34.02 -2.85 20.35
C VAL A 14 33.49 -2.84 21.79
N SER A 15 32.64 -3.82 22.10
CA SER A 15 32.14 -4.06 23.45
C SER A 15 32.21 -5.57 23.63
N GLY A 16 32.98 -6.05 24.61
CA GLY A 16 33.29 -7.48 24.71
C GLY A 16 34.02 -8.02 23.48
N GLY A 17 34.25 -9.33 23.40
CA GLY A 17 34.92 -9.98 22.29
C GLY A 17 34.06 -10.10 21.03
N ILE A 18 33.10 -9.19 20.80
CA ILE A 18 32.16 -9.21 19.66
C ILE A 18 32.21 -7.90 18.89
N VAL A 19 32.28 -8.01 17.56
CA VAL A 19 32.28 -6.90 16.61
C VAL A 19 31.18 -7.13 15.59
N VAL A 20 30.30 -6.14 15.42
CA VAL A 20 29.28 -6.15 14.35
C VAL A 20 29.72 -5.20 13.24
N GLU A 21 29.84 -5.72 12.02
CA GLU A 21 30.19 -4.99 10.81
C GLU A 21 28.96 -4.76 9.95
N GLY A 22 28.87 -3.62 9.27
CA GLY A 22 27.81 -3.30 8.30
C GLY A 22 26.60 -2.54 8.86
N ILE A 23 26.36 -2.59 10.17
CA ILE A 23 25.25 -1.85 10.82
C ILE A 23 25.65 -1.34 12.22
N SER A 24 25.16 -0.16 12.58
CA SER A 24 25.35 0.46 13.91
C SER A 24 24.11 0.33 14.80
N ASP A 25 24.29 0.32 16.12
CA ASP A 25 23.16 0.37 17.07
C ASP A 25 22.40 1.70 16.91
N LYS A 26 21.07 1.61 16.90
CA LYS A 26 20.10 2.68 16.68
C LYS A 26 20.18 3.33 15.29
N GLN A 27 20.56 2.56 14.28
CA GLN A 27 20.59 3.03 12.90
C GLN A 27 19.23 2.86 12.21
N VAL A 28 18.80 3.87 11.44
CA VAL A 28 17.70 3.74 10.48
C VAL A 28 18.31 3.59 9.09
N ALA A 29 18.00 2.50 8.40
CA ALA A 29 18.47 2.21 7.05
C ALA A 29 17.34 2.42 6.04
N ASN A 30 17.63 3.03 4.90
CA ASN A 30 16.65 3.29 3.83
C ASN A 30 16.56 2.13 2.81
N GLY A 31 16.94 0.92 3.24
CA GLY A 31 17.00 -0.25 2.38
C GLY A 31 17.61 -1.45 3.13
N PRO A 32 17.77 -2.60 2.44
CA PRO A 32 18.33 -3.81 3.03
C PRO A 32 19.64 -3.58 3.75
N VAL A 33 19.81 -4.27 4.87
CA VAL A 33 21.00 -4.19 5.72
C VAL A 33 21.79 -5.47 5.57
N ARG A 34 23.06 -5.34 5.20
CA ARG A 34 24.02 -6.45 5.22
C ARG A 34 24.96 -6.31 6.40
N PHE A 35 25.01 -7.32 7.27
CA PHE A 35 25.87 -7.30 8.45
C PHE A 35 26.62 -8.63 8.69
N ARG A 36 27.70 -8.57 9.47
CA ARG A 36 28.43 -9.76 9.93
C ARG A 36 28.85 -9.59 11.38
N ILE A 37 28.81 -10.69 12.13
CA ILE A 37 29.26 -10.73 13.52
C ILE A 37 30.61 -11.44 13.58
N ASN A 38 31.64 -10.72 13.99
CA ASN A 38 32.98 -11.27 14.20
C ASN A 38 33.26 -11.41 15.70
N GLN A 39 33.69 -12.59 16.10
CA GLN A 39 34.10 -12.86 17.47
C GLN A 39 35.63 -12.70 17.59
N THR A 40 36.07 -11.75 18.40
CA THR A 40 37.48 -11.43 18.67
C THR A 40 37.97 -11.99 20.02
N GLY A 41 37.06 -12.43 20.90
CA GLY A 41 37.38 -13.07 22.19
C GLY A 41 37.25 -14.60 22.19
N THR A 42 37.79 -15.28 23.21
CA THR A 42 37.77 -16.75 23.36
C THR A 42 36.57 -17.31 24.12
N ALA A 43 35.73 -16.46 24.70
CA ALA A 43 34.54 -16.87 25.44
C ALA A 43 33.42 -17.34 24.49
N PRO A 44 32.72 -18.45 24.75
CA PRO A 44 31.56 -18.85 23.94
C PRO A 44 30.51 -17.73 23.87
N ALA A 45 29.98 -17.48 22.69
CA ALA A 45 28.92 -16.50 22.47
C ALA A 45 27.71 -17.10 21.73
N GLU A 46 26.52 -16.58 22.03
CA GLU A 46 25.29 -16.89 21.32
C GLU A 46 24.72 -15.62 20.69
N HIS A 47 24.39 -15.67 19.40
CA HIS A 47 23.87 -14.53 18.64
C HIS A 47 22.44 -14.80 18.19
N ARG A 48 21.56 -13.82 18.38
CA ARG A 48 20.16 -13.88 17.96
C ARG A 48 19.74 -12.61 17.25
N LEU A 49 19.17 -12.71 16.06
CA LEU A 49 18.47 -11.63 15.36
C LEU A 49 16.97 -11.86 15.52
N ASP A 50 16.26 -10.90 16.10
CA ASP A 50 14.82 -10.97 16.37
C ASP A 50 14.41 -12.26 17.09
N GLY A 51 15.27 -12.69 18.02
CA GLY A 51 15.11 -13.92 18.81
C GLY A 51 15.57 -15.20 18.10
N GLN A 52 15.79 -15.19 16.78
CA GLN A 52 16.28 -16.34 16.03
C GLN A 52 17.79 -16.48 16.10
N ARG A 53 18.30 -17.69 16.33
CA ARG A 53 19.73 -17.95 16.44
C ARG A 53 20.42 -17.83 15.08
N ILE A 54 21.53 -17.09 15.04
CA ILE A 54 22.31 -16.86 13.81
C ILE A 54 23.79 -17.23 14.01
N PRO A 55 24.51 -17.64 12.94
CA PRO A 55 25.93 -17.94 13.00
C PRO A 55 26.80 -16.68 13.01
N ALA A 56 27.99 -16.77 13.60
CA ALA A 56 29.05 -15.76 13.48
C ALA A 56 29.93 -15.99 12.24
N GLY A 57 30.67 -14.96 11.82
CA GLY A 57 31.71 -15.03 10.78
C GLY A 57 31.21 -14.99 9.33
N ILE A 58 29.90 -15.01 9.10
CA ILE A 58 29.28 -14.91 7.77
C ILE A 58 28.53 -13.60 7.58
N TRP A 59 28.44 -13.14 6.33
CA TRP A 59 27.57 -12.03 5.96
C TRP A 59 26.12 -12.50 5.92
N LEU A 60 25.25 -11.74 6.55
CA LEU A 60 23.80 -11.93 6.60
C LEU A 60 23.13 -10.70 5.99
N ASP A 61 22.09 -10.93 5.20
CA ASP A 61 21.28 -9.89 4.57
C ASP A 61 19.92 -9.85 5.26
N VAL A 62 19.49 -8.66 5.70
CA VAL A 62 18.18 -8.40 6.31
C VAL A 62 17.44 -7.43 5.41
N THR A 63 16.31 -7.88 4.88
CA THR A 63 15.54 -7.16 3.86
C THR A 63 14.19 -6.68 4.35
N ALA A 64 13.63 -7.34 5.36
CA ALA A 64 12.30 -7.02 5.89
C ALA A 64 12.29 -5.61 6.49
N PRO A 65 11.33 -4.74 6.14
CA PRO A 65 11.15 -3.46 6.83
C PRO A 65 10.65 -3.66 8.27
N GLY A 66 11.02 -2.73 9.14
CA GLY A 66 10.58 -2.69 10.54
C GLY A 66 11.74 -2.64 11.53
N TYR A 67 11.41 -2.84 12.80
CA TYR A 67 12.37 -2.89 13.91
C TYR A 67 13.07 -4.25 13.99
N HIS A 68 14.40 -4.20 14.06
CA HIS A 68 15.26 -5.35 14.25
C HIS A 68 16.15 -5.21 15.48
N GLU A 69 16.34 -6.32 16.18
CA GLU A 69 17.22 -6.42 17.32
C GLU A 69 18.19 -7.60 17.18
N LEU A 70 19.48 -7.28 17.11
CA LEU A 70 20.56 -8.23 17.25
C LEU A 70 21.04 -8.25 18.71
N ARG A 71 20.81 -9.39 19.39
CA ARG A 71 21.28 -9.66 20.75
C ARG A 71 22.37 -10.72 20.73
N SER A 72 23.55 -10.39 21.22
CA SER A 72 24.67 -11.32 21.37
C SER A 72 25.07 -11.48 22.82
N VAL A 73 25.18 -12.70 23.33
CA VAL A 73 25.48 -12.99 24.74
C VAL A 73 26.78 -13.78 24.84
N GLU A 74 27.79 -13.21 25.50
CA GLU A 74 29.04 -13.90 25.84
C GLU A 74 28.93 -14.56 27.22
N ARG A 75 29.52 -15.76 27.34
CA ARG A 75 29.67 -16.50 28.61
C ARG A 75 31.15 -16.64 28.96
N PRO A 76 31.73 -15.71 29.73
CA PRO A 76 33.14 -15.81 30.12
C PRO A 76 33.41 -17.06 30.98
N LEU A 77 34.45 -17.82 30.63
CA LEU A 77 34.85 -19.02 31.37
C LEU A 77 35.25 -18.65 32.81
N GLY A 78 34.54 -19.20 33.80
CA GLY A 78 34.84 -19.01 35.22
C GLY A 78 34.19 -17.79 35.88
N GLN A 79 33.33 -17.05 35.17
CA GLN A 79 32.47 -16.01 35.75
C GLN A 79 31.00 -16.41 35.65
N ALA A 80 30.19 -15.99 36.64
CA ALA A 80 28.76 -16.29 36.67
C ALA A 80 27.91 -15.31 35.82
N GLU A 81 28.47 -14.14 35.48
CA GLU A 81 27.73 -13.09 34.77
C GLU A 81 27.86 -13.23 33.25
N GLU A 82 26.72 -13.22 32.56
CA GLU A 82 26.63 -13.18 31.10
C GLU A 82 26.76 -11.72 30.61
N HIS A 83 27.48 -11.50 29.51
CA HIS A 83 27.64 -10.16 28.92
C HIS A 83 26.81 -10.05 27.64
N ALA A 84 25.75 -9.24 27.65
CA ALA A 84 24.89 -9.02 26.49
C ALA A 84 25.27 -7.76 25.70
N HIS A 85 25.37 -7.90 24.39
CA HIS A 85 25.62 -6.84 23.41
C HIS A 85 24.42 -6.70 22.50
N LEU A 86 23.91 -5.47 22.40
CA LEU A 86 22.68 -5.16 21.67
C LEU A 86 22.97 -4.21 20.51
N VAL A 87 22.50 -4.57 19.32
CA VAL A 87 22.49 -3.72 18.13
C VAL A 87 21.06 -3.67 17.61
N ARG A 88 20.42 -2.51 17.73
CA ARG A 88 19.07 -2.28 17.19
C ARG A 88 19.15 -1.48 15.92
N PHE A 89 18.28 -1.74 14.98
CA PHE A 89 18.17 -0.92 13.79
C PHE A 89 16.76 -0.98 13.23
N VAL A 90 16.41 -0.01 12.40
CA VAL A 90 15.14 0.02 11.67
C VAL A 90 15.47 -0.02 10.19
N ILE A 91 14.85 -0.94 9.47
CA ILE A 91 14.79 -0.87 8.00
C ILE A 91 13.51 -0.11 7.67
N GLN A 92 13.66 1.03 7.02
CA GLN A 92 12.57 1.95 6.72
C GLN A 92 11.62 1.29 5.72
N SER A 93 10.33 1.25 6.06
CA SER A 93 9.28 0.93 5.11
C SER A 93 9.24 1.98 4.00
N VAL A 94 8.78 1.55 2.84
CA VAL A 94 8.55 2.36 1.64
C VAL A 94 7.42 3.36 1.85
N ARG A 95 6.51 3.08 2.80
CA ARG A 95 5.51 4.03 3.29
C ARG A 95 6.11 5.09 4.24
N GLY A 96 7.42 5.05 4.45
CA GLY A 96 8.13 6.12 5.15
C GLY A 96 7.71 6.24 6.60
N HIS A 97 7.56 7.48 7.07
CA HIS A 97 7.39 7.76 8.49
C HIS A 97 6.08 7.26 9.08
N SER A 98 5.03 7.00 8.30
CA SER A 98 3.77 6.44 8.82
C SER A 98 3.90 5.01 9.32
N GLU A 99 4.99 4.31 8.99
CA GLU A 99 5.27 2.96 9.48
C GLU A 99 6.69 2.88 10.08
N TRP A 100 7.15 3.93 10.76
CA TRP A 100 8.47 3.90 11.37
C TRP A 100 8.59 2.71 12.35
N ALA A 101 9.58 1.84 12.09
CA ALA A 101 9.84 0.62 12.86
C ALA A 101 8.74 -0.45 12.79
N LEU A 102 7.70 -0.24 11.98
CA LEU A 102 6.68 -1.22 11.66
C LEU A 102 6.94 -1.82 10.26
N PRO A 103 6.64 -3.10 10.05
CA PRO A 103 6.51 -3.65 8.71
C PRO A 103 5.22 -3.11 8.04
N PRO A 104 5.19 -2.98 6.71
CA PRO A 104 3.97 -2.67 5.99
C PRO A 104 2.80 -3.55 6.38
N TRP A 105 1.62 -2.92 6.49
CA TRP A 105 0.37 -3.63 6.72
C TRP A 105 -0.66 -3.34 5.63
N THR A 106 -1.19 -4.39 5.03
CA THR A 106 -2.36 -4.30 4.16
C THR A 106 -3.40 -5.24 4.73
N PRO A 107 -4.58 -4.72 5.14
CA PRO A 107 -5.65 -5.57 5.66
C PRO A 107 -5.95 -6.73 4.72
N LEU A 108 -6.11 -7.92 5.31
CA LEU A 108 -6.41 -9.11 4.53
C LEU A 108 -7.86 -9.05 4.02
N PRO A 109 -8.13 -9.47 2.77
CA PRO A 109 -9.49 -9.46 2.22
C PRO A 109 -10.49 -10.26 3.08
N PRO A 110 -11.75 -9.79 3.20
CA PRO A 110 -12.76 -10.48 3.98
C PRO A 110 -13.16 -11.83 3.36
N ILE A 111 -13.51 -12.79 4.21
CA ILE A 111 -14.10 -14.08 3.82
C ILE A 111 -15.61 -14.03 4.04
N ALA A 112 -16.38 -14.53 3.08
CA ALA A 112 -17.82 -14.66 3.22
C ALA A 112 -18.18 -15.61 4.39
N SER A 113 -19.29 -15.38 5.06
CA SER A 113 -19.76 -16.23 6.16
C SER A 113 -20.35 -17.52 5.61
N GLY A 114 -20.28 -18.60 6.40
CA GLY A 114 -20.98 -19.83 6.06
C GLY A 114 -22.49 -19.57 5.96
N GLN A 115 -23.15 -20.25 5.02
CA GLN A 115 -24.55 -20.00 4.72
C GLN A 115 -25.50 -20.69 5.70
N THR A 116 -24.98 -21.65 6.47
CA THR A 116 -25.77 -22.39 7.46
C THR A 116 -26.09 -21.54 8.70
N LEU A 117 -27.37 -21.34 8.98
CA LEU A 117 -27.87 -20.76 10.24
C LEU A 117 -27.91 -21.82 11.34
N GLN A 118 -27.50 -21.46 12.56
CA GLN A 118 -27.75 -22.31 13.73
C GLN A 118 -29.26 -22.57 13.90
N PRO A 119 -29.70 -23.82 14.16
CA PRO A 119 -31.13 -24.19 14.18
C PRO A 119 -31.99 -23.36 15.15
N SER A 120 -31.42 -22.91 16.27
CA SER A 120 -32.10 -22.06 17.26
C SER A 120 -32.26 -20.60 16.84
N ALA A 121 -31.49 -20.14 15.85
CA ALA A 121 -31.47 -18.74 15.38
C ALA A 121 -32.16 -18.55 14.02
N GLY A 122 -32.43 -19.63 13.28
CA GLY A 122 -33.09 -19.58 11.96
C GLY A 122 -34.45 -18.86 11.96
N ASN A 123 -35.14 -18.82 13.11
CA ASN A 123 -36.43 -18.13 13.24
C ASN A 123 -36.33 -16.67 13.70
N THR A 124 -35.15 -16.13 14.03
CA THR A 124 -35.01 -14.76 14.59
C THR A 124 -34.16 -13.83 13.74
N THR A 125 -33.26 -14.35 12.91
CA THR A 125 -32.40 -13.52 12.04
C THR A 125 -33.14 -13.08 10.78
N ARG A 126 -32.97 -11.82 10.37
CA ARG A 126 -33.67 -11.22 9.23
C ARG A 126 -32.72 -10.38 8.38
N LEU A 127 -32.95 -10.38 7.08
CA LEU A 127 -32.41 -9.36 6.18
C LEU A 127 -33.40 -8.20 6.14
N LYS A 128 -32.97 -6.99 6.53
CA LYS A 128 -33.77 -5.76 6.52
C LYS A 128 -33.26 -4.86 5.40
N LEU A 129 -34.19 -4.28 4.64
CA LEU A 129 -33.91 -3.32 3.57
C LEU A 129 -34.45 -1.96 3.97
N PHE A 130 -33.58 -0.96 4.02
CA PHE A 130 -33.89 0.43 4.22
C PHE A 130 -33.79 1.13 2.87
N MET A 131 -34.92 1.60 2.36
CA MET A 131 -35.05 2.25 1.06
C MET A 131 -36.47 2.81 0.93
N PRO A 132 -36.67 3.86 0.11
CA PRO A 132 -38.01 4.38 -0.16
C PRO A 132 -38.86 3.38 -0.95
N THR A 133 -40.15 3.28 -0.61
CA THR A 133 -41.14 2.51 -1.39
C THR A 133 -41.77 3.31 -2.52
N ARG A 134 -41.46 4.61 -2.62
CA ARG A 134 -41.91 5.52 -3.66
C ARG A 134 -40.79 6.49 -4.01
N PHE A 135 -40.42 6.62 -5.28
CA PHE A 135 -39.29 7.44 -5.71
C PHE A 135 -39.52 8.07 -7.09
N PRO A 136 -38.99 9.27 -7.37
CA PRO A 136 -39.14 9.88 -8.70
C PRO A 136 -38.31 9.15 -9.76
N ALA A 137 -38.82 9.13 -10.99
CA ALA A 137 -38.11 8.60 -12.15
C ALA A 137 -36.80 9.36 -12.44
N GLY A 138 -35.79 8.65 -12.94
CA GLY A 138 -34.54 9.22 -13.44
C GLY A 138 -33.50 9.56 -12.37
N LEU A 139 -33.72 9.16 -11.11
CA LEU A 139 -32.73 9.26 -10.04
C LEU A 139 -32.46 7.87 -9.47
N PRO A 140 -31.21 7.56 -9.06
CA PRO A 140 -30.90 6.30 -8.43
C PRO A 140 -31.58 6.18 -7.06
N VAL A 141 -32.15 5.02 -6.77
CA VAL A 141 -32.80 4.73 -5.50
C VAL A 141 -31.75 4.30 -4.48
N PRO A 142 -31.58 5.02 -3.36
CA PRO A 142 -30.63 4.61 -2.33
C PRO A 142 -31.17 3.40 -1.55
N VAL A 143 -30.29 2.45 -1.27
CA VAL A 143 -30.60 1.27 -0.46
C VAL A 143 -29.49 1.00 0.56
N VAL A 144 -29.91 0.67 1.78
CA VAL A 144 -29.06 0.09 2.82
C VAL A 144 -29.67 -1.25 3.21
N ALA A 145 -28.84 -2.28 3.31
CA ALA A 145 -29.21 -3.60 3.76
C ALA A 145 -28.52 -3.90 5.10
N MET A 146 -29.28 -4.48 6.02
CA MET A 146 -28.76 -4.91 7.31
C MET A 146 -29.26 -6.31 7.68
N VAL A 147 -28.35 -7.18 8.10
CA VAL A 147 -28.70 -8.45 8.76
C VAL A 147 -28.86 -8.18 10.25
N THR A 148 -30.03 -8.55 10.79
CA THR A 148 -30.42 -8.23 12.17
C THR A 148 -30.96 -9.45 12.91
N ASP A 149 -30.92 -9.40 14.24
CA ASP A 149 -31.59 -10.36 15.12
C ASP A 149 -33.04 -9.95 15.46
N ALA A 150 -33.67 -10.67 16.40
CA ALA A 150 -35.05 -10.38 16.83
C ALA A 150 -35.20 -9.05 17.59
N GLN A 151 -34.10 -8.49 18.10
CA GLN A 151 -34.04 -7.20 18.79
C GLN A 151 -33.65 -6.07 17.82
N ALA A 152 -33.63 -6.33 16.50
CA ALA A 152 -33.17 -5.43 15.47
C ALA A 152 -31.69 -5.01 15.60
N LYS A 153 -30.90 -5.74 16.40
CA LYS A 153 -29.46 -5.49 16.49
C LYS A 153 -28.74 -6.12 15.31
N ARG A 154 -27.72 -5.44 14.81
CA ARG A 154 -26.84 -5.91 13.73
C ARG A 154 -26.23 -7.27 14.08
N VAL A 155 -26.27 -8.17 13.11
CA VAL A 155 -25.67 -9.50 13.16
C VAL A 155 -24.44 -9.54 12.25
N ASN A 156 -23.33 -10.08 12.74
CA ASN A 156 -22.09 -10.19 11.97
C ASN A 156 -22.24 -11.21 10.83
N PHE A 157 -22.62 -10.74 9.63
CA PHE A 157 -22.63 -11.50 8.38
C PHE A 157 -21.75 -10.83 7.33
N THR A 158 -20.84 -11.57 6.72
CA THR A 158 -20.01 -11.07 5.63
C THR A 158 -20.37 -11.82 4.35
N GLY A 159 -20.57 -11.14 3.24
CA GLY A 159 -20.95 -11.79 1.97
C GLY A 159 -21.52 -10.80 0.97
N THR A 160 -22.28 -11.29 0.00
CA THR A 160 -22.93 -10.46 -1.02
C THR A 160 -24.44 -10.44 -0.80
N LEU A 161 -25.03 -9.26 -0.98
CA LEU A 161 -26.46 -9.08 -1.18
C LEU A 161 -26.74 -9.26 -2.69
N GLU A 162 -27.20 -10.44 -3.07
CA GLU A 162 -27.47 -10.81 -4.46
C GLU A 162 -28.86 -10.33 -4.89
N GLY A 163 -29.00 -9.76 -6.09
CA GLY A 163 -30.30 -9.30 -6.59
C GLY A 163 -30.20 -8.34 -7.78
N ASN A 164 -31.00 -7.27 -7.76
CA ASN A 164 -31.01 -6.24 -8.81
C ASN A 164 -29.66 -5.55 -9.01
N ALA A 165 -28.84 -5.48 -7.95
CA ALA A 165 -27.44 -5.10 -7.99
C ALA A 165 -26.72 -5.80 -6.83
N ASP A 166 -25.52 -6.32 -7.07
CA ASP A 166 -24.74 -6.97 -6.03
C ASP A 166 -24.14 -5.91 -5.09
N ILE A 167 -24.46 -6.01 -3.80
CA ILE A 167 -23.94 -5.11 -2.76
C ILE A 167 -23.14 -5.92 -1.75
N ALA A 168 -21.90 -5.52 -1.48
CA ALA A 168 -21.10 -6.16 -0.45
C ALA A 168 -21.70 -5.90 0.95
N LEU A 169 -21.92 -6.97 1.71
CA LEU A 169 -22.30 -6.91 3.13
C LEU A 169 -21.07 -7.19 4.00
N LYS A 170 -20.79 -6.24 4.88
CA LYS A 170 -19.68 -6.22 5.82
C LYS A 170 -20.22 -6.23 7.23
N ARG A 171 -20.00 -7.33 7.94
CA ARG A 171 -20.50 -7.53 9.31
C ARG A 171 -21.99 -7.17 9.47
N GLY A 172 -22.76 -7.56 8.46
CA GLY A 172 -24.20 -7.44 8.38
C GLY A 172 -24.68 -6.22 7.60
N VAL A 173 -23.81 -5.26 7.24
CA VAL A 173 -24.23 -3.97 6.70
C VAL A 173 -23.65 -3.73 5.31
N GLY A 174 -24.45 -3.18 4.40
CA GLY A 174 -23.96 -2.69 3.11
C GLY A 174 -24.96 -1.75 2.48
N SER A 175 -24.52 -0.97 1.50
CA SER A 175 -25.35 0.02 0.82
C SER A 175 -25.00 0.14 -0.66
N GLY A 176 -25.93 0.68 -1.43
CA GLY A 176 -25.74 0.98 -2.85
C GLY A 176 -26.80 1.90 -3.42
N LEU A 177 -26.66 2.19 -4.71
CA LEU A 177 -27.57 3.03 -5.50
C LEU A 177 -28.15 2.19 -6.65
N LEU A 178 -29.47 1.97 -6.64
CA LEU A 178 -30.15 1.13 -7.61
C LEU A 178 -30.71 1.96 -8.76
N THR A 179 -30.55 1.48 -10.00
CA THR A 179 -31.26 2.04 -11.15
C THR A 179 -32.58 1.29 -11.35
N VAL A 180 -33.69 1.98 -11.09
CA VAL A 180 -35.05 1.43 -11.19
C VAL A 180 -35.87 2.38 -12.07
N ASN A 181 -36.26 1.91 -13.26
CA ASN A 181 -36.88 2.76 -14.28
C ASN A 181 -38.41 2.71 -14.28
N GLU A 182 -38.99 1.65 -13.73
CA GLU A 182 -40.43 1.44 -13.65
C GLU A 182 -40.82 0.83 -12.30
N THR A 183 -42.12 0.82 -12.01
CA THR A 183 -42.60 0.24 -10.75
C THR A 183 -42.42 -1.27 -10.80
N GLU A 184 -41.47 -1.79 -10.03
CA GLU A 184 -41.14 -3.22 -10.00
C GLU A 184 -40.83 -3.71 -8.57
N PRO A 185 -41.02 -5.00 -8.29
CA PRO A 185 -40.53 -5.61 -7.07
C PRO A 185 -39.01 -5.78 -7.14
N VAL A 186 -38.31 -5.32 -6.10
CA VAL A 186 -36.90 -5.64 -5.88
C VAL A 186 -36.80 -6.77 -4.86
N HIS A 187 -35.95 -7.74 -5.17
CA HIS A 187 -35.73 -8.91 -4.31
C HIS A 187 -34.24 -9.12 -4.12
N PHE A 188 -33.84 -9.24 -2.86
CA PHE A 188 -32.46 -9.47 -2.49
C PHE A 188 -32.32 -10.70 -1.61
N LYS A 189 -31.17 -11.36 -1.73
CA LYS A 189 -30.76 -12.47 -0.89
C LYS A 189 -29.41 -12.19 -0.25
N ALA A 190 -29.27 -12.61 1.00
CA ALA A 190 -28.00 -12.65 1.71
C ALA A 190 -27.89 -14.04 2.34
N GLY A 191 -27.28 -14.96 1.59
CA GLY A 191 -27.27 -16.37 1.97
C GLY A 191 -28.67 -16.98 2.01
N PRO A 192 -29.07 -17.63 3.12
CA PRO A 192 -30.41 -18.21 3.25
C PRO A 192 -31.51 -17.15 3.51
N LEU A 193 -31.12 -15.89 3.77
CA LEU A 193 -32.05 -14.82 4.05
C LEU A 193 -32.51 -14.14 2.77
N SER A 194 -33.77 -13.71 2.72
CA SER A 194 -34.31 -12.95 1.61
C SER A 194 -35.18 -11.81 2.10
N ALA A 195 -35.16 -10.70 1.39
CA ALA A 195 -36.05 -9.56 1.61
C ALA A 195 -36.42 -8.95 0.26
N GLY A 196 -37.59 -8.32 0.20
CA GLY A 196 -38.00 -7.61 -0.99
C GLY A 196 -38.95 -6.47 -0.67
N LYS A 197 -39.02 -5.50 -1.57
CA LYS A 197 -39.93 -4.36 -1.51
C LYS A 197 -40.46 -4.06 -2.90
N ILE A 198 -41.61 -3.40 -2.99
CA ILE A 198 -42.11 -2.83 -4.23
C ILE A 198 -41.77 -1.34 -4.20
N ILE A 199 -41.12 -0.86 -5.28
CA ILE A 199 -40.77 0.56 -5.42
C ILE A 199 -41.70 1.17 -6.45
N MET A 200 -42.54 2.12 -6.03
CA MET A 200 -43.37 2.90 -6.94
C MET A 200 -42.56 4.03 -7.55
N ILE A 201 -42.34 3.98 -8.86
CA ILE A 201 -41.70 5.07 -9.60
C ILE A 201 -42.75 6.08 -10.06
N ASP A 202 -42.62 7.34 -9.64
CA ASP A 202 -43.54 8.43 -10.02
C ASP A 202 -42.89 9.53 -10.87
N SER A 203 -43.75 10.33 -11.49
CA SER A 203 -43.41 11.48 -12.31
C SER A 203 -43.97 12.79 -11.74
N ALA A 204 -44.04 12.88 -10.40
CA ALA A 204 -44.57 14.06 -9.73
C ALA A 204 -43.74 15.32 -10.09
N ALA A 205 -44.44 16.45 -10.25
CA ALA A 205 -43.80 17.70 -10.67
C ALA A 205 -42.86 18.24 -9.58
N TRP A 206 -41.66 18.67 -10.01
CA TRP A 206 -40.67 19.29 -9.13
C TRP A 206 -41.07 20.73 -8.78
N GLN A 207 -41.07 21.03 -7.48
CA GLN A 207 -41.17 22.38 -6.96
C GLN A 207 -39.78 23.01 -6.88
N ALA A 208 -39.53 24.02 -7.71
CA ALA A 208 -38.31 24.81 -7.61
C ALA A 208 -38.31 25.67 -6.32
N VAL A 209 -37.26 25.53 -5.51
CA VAL A 209 -37.07 26.31 -4.27
C VAL A 209 -35.78 27.12 -4.36
N LYS A 210 -35.87 28.40 -3.96
CA LYS A 210 -34.75 29.37 -3.96
C LYS A 210 -34.93 30.44 -2.88
N GLY A 211 -33.84 31.06 -2.46
CA GLY A 211 -33.84 32.23 -1.56
C GLY A 211 -33.91 31.87 -0.08
N ASP A 212 -34.54 32.71 0.73
CA ASP A 212 -34.55 32.57 2.19
C ASP A 212 -35.87 31.99 2.72
N ILE A 213 -35.77 31.05 3.67
CA ILE A 213 -36.87 30.65 4.55
C ILE A 213 -36.84 31.54 5.80
N LYS A 214 -37.69 32.56 5.81
CA LYS A 214 -37.74 33.59 6.88
C LYS A 214 -38.72 33.27 8.01
N LYS A 215 -39.59 32.28 7.83
CA LYS A 215 -40.59 31.83 8.80
C LYS A 215 -40.73 30.32 8.74
N THR A 216 -41.32 29.72 9.78
CA THR A 216 -41.59 28.29 9.80
C THR A 216 -42.30 27.84 8.53
N THR A 217 -41.73 26.85 7.86
CA THR A 217 -42.15 26.33 6.56
C THR A 217 -42.14 24.81 6.63
N THR A 218 -43.17 24.18 6.06
CA THR A 218 -43.32 22.73 6.02
C THR A 218 -43.43 22.27 4.58
N TRP A 219 -42.55 21.37 4.16
CA TRP A 219 -42.72 20.58 2.94
C TRP A 219 -43.50 19.32 3.31
N LYS A 220 -44.66 19.16 2.66
CA LYS A 220 -45.63 18.09 2.95
C LYS A 220 -45.08 16.72 2.55
N PRO A 221 -45.69 15.60 2.98
CA PRO A 221 -45.24 14.27 2.59
C PRO A 221 -45.19 14.12 1.06
N ASP A 222 -44.29 13.27 0.57
CA ASP A 222 -44.08 13.00 -0.86
C ASP A 222 -43.74 14.24 -1.72
N SER A 223 -43.22 15.32 -1.11
CA SER A 223 -42.82 16.51 -1.89
C SER A 223 -41.64 16.20 -2.83
N ARG A 224 -41.63 16.81 -4.02
CA ARG A 224 -40.50 16.77 -4.97
C ARG A 224 -39.88 18.16 -5.02
N ILE A 225 -38.78 18.36 -4.30
CA ILE A 225 -38.14 19.68 -4.16
C ILE A 225 -36.89 19.72 -5.04
N HIS A 226 -36.80 20.72 -5.91
CA HIS A 226 -35.60 20.98 -6.71
C HIS A 226 -34.96 22.29 -6.27
N MET A 227 -33.78 22.20 -5.67
CA MET A 227 -33.01 23.36 -5.22
C MET A 227 -32.01 23.76 -6.30
N THR A 228 -32.33 24.83 -7.03
CA THR A 228 -31.51 25.34 -8.15
C THR A 228 -30.53 26.44 -7.75
N SER A 229 -30.59 26.89 -6.49
CA SER A 229 -29.69 27.87 -5.90
C SER A 229 -29.62 27.68 -4.39
N SER A 230 -28.55 28.15 -3.74
CA SER A 230 -28.40 28.05 -2.28
C SER A 230 -29.57 28.65 -1.51
N LEU A 231 -29.89 28.02 -0.37
CA LEU A 231 -31.02 28.35 0.49
C LEU A 231 -30.53 28.77 1.87
N THR A 232 -31.12 29.81 2.45
CA THR A 232 -30.83 30.20 3.84
C THR A 232 -32.07 30.04 4.71
N ILE A 233 -31.94 29.35 5.84
CA ILE A 233 -32.97 29.24 6.88
C ILE A 233 -32.64 30.25 7.97
N ALA A 234 -33.45 31.30 8.05
CA ALA A 234 -33.19 32.41 8.96
C ALA A 234 -33.28 32.00 10.44
N GLN A 235 -32.60 32.74 11.30
CA GLN A 235 -32.69 32.55 12.75
C GLN A 235 -34.16 32.65 13.21
N GLY A 236 -34.60 31.71 14.04
CA GLY A 236 -35.99 31.64 14.51
C GLY A 236 -36.99 31.01 13.52
N ALA A 237 -36.58 30.73 12.28
CA ALA A 237 -37.36 29.93 11.35
C ALA A 237 -37.07 28.43 11.53
N THR A 238 -38.03 27.59 11.15
CA THR A 238 -37.88 26.13 11.09
C THR A 238 -38.32 25.62 9.72
N LEU A 239 -37.49 24.82 9.07
CA LEU A 239 -37.91 24.04 7.90
C LEU A 239 -38.22 22.62 8.36
N THR A 240 -39.46 22.18 8.19
CA THR A 240 -39.86 20.78 8.40
C THR A 240 -40.02 20.09 7.05
N ILE A 241 -39.36 18.95 6.86
CA ILE A 241 -39.42 18.14 5.65
C ILE A 241 -40.03 16.80 6.02
N GLN A 242 -41.23 16.50 5.52
CA GLN A 242 -41.98 15.31 5.91
C GLN A 242 -41.70 14.11 5.00
N SER A 243 -42.01 12.92 5.53
CA SER A 243 -41.78 11.59 4.95
C SER A 243 -42.03 11.46 3.44
N GLY A 244 -41.17 10.71 2.75
CA GLY A 244 -41.27 10.42 1.32
C GLY A 244 -40.86 11.59 0.41
N SER A 245 -40.48 12.72 1.00
CA SER A 245 -39.97 13.87 0.24
C SER A 245 -38.59 13.59 -0.36
N VAL A 246 -38.38 14.02 -1.59
CA VAL A 246 -37.08 13.98 -2.27
C VAL A 246 -36.63 15.41 -2.55
N VAL A 247 -35.45 15.75 -2.03
CA VAL A 247 -34.77 17.02 -2.19
C VAL A 247 -33.62 16.80 -3.15
N LYS A 248 -33.82 17.19 -4.40
CA LYS A 248 -32.82 17.15 -5.46
C LYS A 248 -32.10 18.49 -5.53
N LEU A 249 -30.77 18.48 -5.45
CA LEU A 249 -29.97 19.70 -5.41
C LEU A 249 -29.06 19.83 -6.64
N ALA A 250 -28.98 21.04 -7.19
CA ALA A 250 -28.08 21.34 -8.29
C ALA A 250 -26.61 21.35 -7.83
N PRO A 251 -25.63 21.23 -8.75
CA PRO A 251 -24.22 21.12 -8.41
C PRO A 251 -23.75 22.28 -7.53
N LYS A 252 -23.04 21.95 -6.44
CA LYS A 252 -22.50 22.91 -5.44
C LYS A 252 -23.53 23.80 -4.75
N VAL A 253 -24.84 23.52 -4.86
CA VAL A 253 -25.86 24.23 -4.09
C VAL A 253 -25.75 23.85 -2.62
N GLU A 254 -25.79 24.87 -1.75
CA GLU A 254 -25.63 24.72 -0.30
C GLU A 254 -26.89 25.17 0.47
N VAL A 255 -27.02 24.68 1.71
CA VAL A 255 -28.06 25.11 2.64
C VAL A 255 -27.42 25.71 3.87
N THR A 256 -27.65 27.00 4.13
CA THR A 256 -27.18 27.68 5.35
C THR A 256 -28.30 27.73 6.38
N VAL A 257 -28.03 27.27 7.59
CA VAL A 257 -29.01 27.15 8.67
C VAL A 257 -28.60 28.03 9.84
N HIS A 258 -29.36 29.10 10.09
CA HIS A 258 -29.28 29.89 11.33
C HIS A 258 -30.42 29.56 12.30
N GLY A 259 -31.50 28.96 11.77
CA GLY A 259 -32.67 28.47 12.51
C GLY A 259 -32.60 26.97 12.74
N ARG A 260 -33.66 26.23 12.37
CA ARG A 260 -33.73 24.78 12.57
C ARG A 260 -34.18 24.04 11.30
N ILE A 261 -33.68 22.83 11.11
CA ILE A 261 -34.22 21.84 10.18
C ILE A 261 -34.78 20.67 11.00
N ILE A 262 -35.99 20.21 10.63
CA ILE A 262 -36.58 18.97 11.11
C ILE A 262 -36.83 18.08 9.90
N ILE A 263 -36.22 16.90 9.85
CA ILE A 263 -36.44 15.88 8.83
C ILE A 263 -37.23 14.75 9.49
N ASP A 264 -38.49 14.62 9.09
CA ASP A 264 -39.51 13.74 9.68
C ASP A 264 -39.84 12.61 8.70
N GLY A 265 -38.85 11.75 8.46
CA GLY A 265 -38.96 10.56 7.61
C GLY A 265 -39.59 9.37 8.33
N THR A 266 -39.81 8.28 7.60
CA THR A 266 -40.20 6.98 8.18
C THR A 266 -39.46 5.84 7.49
N GLU A 267 -39.43 4.65 8.09
CA GLU A 267 -38.77 3.46 7.51
C GLU A 267 -39.20 3.14 6.07
N THR A 268 -40.48 3.33 5.75
CA THR A 268 -41.02 3.07 4.41
C THR A 268 -40.98 4.29 3.49
N ALA A 269 -41.00 5.49 4.07
CA ALA A 269 -41.00 6.76 3.34
C ALA A 269 -39.92 7.70 3.93
N PRO A 270 -38.63 7.38 3.75
CA PRO A 270 -37.55 8.22 4.21
C PRO A 270 -37.52 9.53 3.41
N VAL A 271 -36.88 10.56 3.96
CA VAL A 271 -36.55 11.79 3.22
C VAL A 271 -35.23 11.59 2.51
N VAL A 272 -35.11 11.96 1.24
CA VAL A 272 -33.88 11.74 0.46
C VAL A 272 -33.31 13.06 -0.03
N PHE A 273 -32.05 13.34 0.33
CA PHE A 273 -31.21 14.38 -0.28
C PHE A 273 -30.28 13.74 -1.30
N CYS A 274 -30.33 14.23 -2.54
CA CYS A 274 -29.54 13.68 -3.64
C CYS A 274 -29.11 14.75 -4.64
N PRO A 275 -28.03 14.53 -5.41
CA PRO A 275 -27.68 15.41 -6.49
C PRO A 275 -28.69 15.30 -7.64
N GLU A 276 -28.78 16.33 -8.48
CA GLU A 276 -29.61 16.26 -9.69
C GLU A 276 -29.03 15.36 -10.78
N SER A 277 -27.74 15.03 -10.69
CA SER A 277 -27.03 14.07 -11.51
C SER A 277 -25.95 13.37 -10.66
N PRO A 278 -25.79 12.05 -10.74
CA PRO A 278 -24.78 11.31 -9.97
C PRO A 278 -23.35 11.84 -10.11
N GLU A 279 -23.00 12.38 -11.28
CA GLU A 279 -21.63 12.85 -11.58
C GLU A 279 -21.30 14.23 -11.03
N THR A 280 -22.30 14.95 -10.52
CA THR A 280 -22.14 16.34 -10.11
C THR A 280 -22.67 16.53 -8.70
N PRO A 281 -21.82 16.36 -7.68
CA PRO A 281 -22.24 16.47 -6.30
C PRO A 281 -22.81 17.86 -5.98
N TRP A 282 -23.83 17.88 -5.13
CA TRP A 282 -24.32 19.11 -4.52
C TRP A 282 -23.38 19.55 -3.39
N GLY A 283 -23.60 20.73 -2.80
CA GLY A 283 -22.76 21.25 -1.73
C GLY A 283 -22.98 20.51 -0.41
N GLY A 284 -23.24 21.26 0.67
CA GLY A 284 -23.52 20.74 2.00
C GLY A 284 -24.50 21.62 2.77
N VAL A 285 -24.79 21.22 4.00
CA VAL A 285 -25.65 21.93 4.95
C VAL A 285 -24.77 22.53 6.05
N THR A 286 -24.75 23.86 6.14
CA THR A 286 -23.90 24.61 7.08
C THR A 286 -24.77 25.18 8.20
N LEU A 287 -24.61 24.65 9.41
CA LEU A 287 -25.25 25.16 10.62
C LEU A 287 -24.39 26.28 11.20
N SER A 288 -24.89 27.51 11.13
CA SER A 288 -24.15 28.71 11.51
C SER A 288 -24.80 29.43 12.70
N GLY A 289 -24.15 29.29 13.85
CA GLY A 289 -24.47 29.98 15.10
C GLY A 289 -25.12 29.08 16.15
N ALA A 290 -25.08 29.51 17.42
CA ALA A 290 -25.45 28.71 18.58
C ALA A 290 -26.95 28.33 18.70
N LYS A 291 -27.80 28.81 17.79
CA LYS A 291 -29.22 28.42 17.70
C LYS A 291 -29.51 27.53 16.48
N ALA A 292 -28.50 27.29 15.65
CA ALA A 292 -28.62 26.42 14.50
C ALA A 292 -28.75 24.97 14.97
N ALA A 293 -29.78 24.26 14.51
CA ALA A 293 -29.95 22.85 14.82
C ALA A 293 -30.56 22.05 13.67
N VAL A 294 -30.25 20.75 13.65
CA VAL A 294 -30.89 19.75 12.81
C VAL A 294 -31.33 18.55 13.64
N GLU A 295 -32.58 18.15 13.45
CA GLU A 295 -33.17 16.92 13.97
C GLU A 295 -33.62 16.10 12.77
N ALA A 296 -33.09 14.89 12.60
CA ALA A 296 -33.37 14.05 11.45
C ALA A 296 -33.68 12.62 11.85
N GLU A 297 -34.79 12.11 11.32
CA GLU A 297 -35.19 10.72 11.43
C GLU A 297 -35.43 10.16 10.02
N TRP A 298 -34.94 8.94 9.74
CA TRP A 298 -35.16 8.23 8.48
C TRP A 298 -34.81 9.07 7.23
N ALA A 299 -33.55 9.51 7.14
CA ALA A 299 -33.07 10.29 6.01
C ALA A 299 -31.97 9.56 5.22
N PHE A 300 -31.97 9.72 3.90
CA PHE A 300 -30.83 9.40 3.04
C PHE A 300 -30.15 10.68 2.59
N VAL A 301 -28.82 10.68 2.62
CA VAL A 301 -27.97 11.77 2.13
C VAL A 301 -26.92 11.18 1.21
N THR A 302 -27.00 11.56 -0.07
CA THR A 302 -26.17 11.02 -1.15
C THR A 302 -25.58 12.14 -1.99
N GLY A 303 -24.39 11.91 -2.57
CA GLY A 303 -23.74 12.82 -3.52
C GLY A 303 -23.53 14.26 -3.03
N SER A 304 -23.31 14.47 -1.74
CA SER A 304 -22.91 15.78 -1.19
C SER A 304 -21.41 16.01 -1.35
N GLY A 305 -20.92 17.19 -0.93
CA GLY A 305 -19.49 17.47 -0.83
C GLY A 305 -18.87 18.06 -2.09
N GLY A 306 -19.65 18.76 -2.91
CA GLY A 306 -19.23 19.25 -4.23
C GLY A 306 -18.13 20.33 -4.27
N ASN A 307 -17.61 20.73 -3.11
CA ASN A 307 -16.42 21.56 -3.00
C ASN A 307 -15.27 20.82 -2.27
N PRO A 308 -14.24 20.34 -2.98
CA PRO A 308 -13.11 19.63 -2.38
C PRO A 308 -12.14 20.54 -1.60
N TRP A 309 -12.33 21.86 -1.65
CA TRP A 309 -11.48 22.85 -0.98
C TRP A 309 -12.29 23.79 -0.09
N TRP A 310 -13.39 23.29 0.49
CA TRP A 310 -14.36 24.12 1.17
C TRP A 310 -13.81 24.81 2.42
N PHE A 311 -13.00 24.10 3.21
CA PHE A 311 -12.40 24.66 4.42
C PHE A 311 -11.41 25.78 4.11
N VAL A 312 -10.59 25.61 3.07
CA VAL A 312 -9.70 26.65 2.56
C VAL A 312 -10.50 27.86 2.06
N ALA A 313 -11.55 27.61 1.26
CA ALA A 313 -12.40 28.67 0.71
C ALA A 313 -13.15 29.46 1.80
N ASN A 314 -13.44 28.83 2.94
CA ASN A 314 -14.14 29.45 4.08
C ASN A 314 -13.22 29.84 5.24
N ASN A 315 -11.89 29.71 5.07
CA ASN A 315 -10.88 30.05 6.06
C ASN A 315 -11.12 29.39 7.44
N VAL A 316 -11.53 28.12 7.42
CA VAL A 316 -11.67 27.27 8.61
C VAL A 316 -10.35 26.52 8.79
N ALA A 317 -9.64 26.83 9.88
CA ALA A 317 -8.32 26.27 10.17
C ALA A 317 -8.41 24.94 10.92
N GLY A 318 -7.31 24.18 10.90
CA GLY A 318 -7.15 22.98 11.73
C GLY A 318 -8.01 21.81 11.29
N THR A 319 -8.30 21.68 9.99
CA THR A 319 -8.95 20.50 9.42
C THR A 319 -7.89 19.53 8.87
N HIS A 320 -8.11 18.23 9.04
CA HIS A 320 -7.35 17.14 8.45
C HIS A 320 -7.77 16.94 6.98
N ARG A 321 -9.06 17.18 6.68
CA ARG A 321 -9.66 17.02 5.34
C ARG A 321 -10.25 18.31 4.80
N ASN A 322 -10.06 18.57 3.51
CA ASN A 322 -10.50 19.81 2.87
C ASN A 322 -11.86 19.68 2.16
N GLU A 323 -12.32 18.46 1.98
CA GLU A 323 -13.56 18.12 1.31
C GLU A 323 -14.76 18.54 2.15
N GLN A 324 -15.70 19.24 1.52
CA GLN A 324 -16.91 19.75 2.18
C GLN A 324 -17.71 18.65 2.88
N ALA A 325 -18.11 18.90 4.12
CA ALA A 325 -19.01 18.03 4.85
C ALA A 325 -20.46 18.12 4.33
N ALA A 326 -21.19 17.01 4.33
CA ALA A 326 -22.64 16.99 4.11
C ALA A 326 -23.35 17.85 5.16
N PHE A 327 -22.90 17.77 6.42
CA PHE A 327 -23.31 18.66 7.50
C PHE A 327 -22.09 19.27 8.22
N PHE A 328 -21.90 20.57 8.07
CA PHE A 328 -20.96 21.33 8.88
C PHE A 328 -21.68 21.93 10.09
N LEU A 329 -21.27 21.56 11.30
CA LEU A 329 -21.81 22.04 12.56
C LEU A 329 -20.88 23.10 13.15
N GLY A 330 -21.24 24.38 13.00
CA GLY A 330 -20.50 25.47 13.60
C GLY A 330 -20.62 25.54 15.13
N LYS A 331 -19.93 26.51 15.74
CA LYS A 331 -19.87 26.73 17.19
C LYS A 331 -21.23 26.63 17.90
N LYS A 332 -21.35 25.65 18.80
CA LYS A 332 -22.55 25.34 19.62
C LYS A 332 -23.78 24.91 18.82
N ALA A 333 -23.65 24.60 17.54
CA ALA A 333 -24.73 23.99 16.78
C ALA A 333 -25.01 22.56 17.28
N VAL A 334 -26.23 22.09 17.05
CA VAL A 334 -26.68 20.76 17.49
C VAL A 334 -27.19 19.97 16.28
N GLY A 335 -26.64 18.77 16.08
CA GLY A 335 -27.14 17.80 15.11
C GLY A 335 -27.53 16.51 15.79
N THR A 336 -28.74 16.03 15.51
CA THR A 336 -29.26 14.76 16.02
C THR A 336 -29.83 13.97 14.85
N PHE A 337 -29.35 12.75 14.67
CA PHE A 337 -29.69 11.88 13.54
C PHE A 337 -30.01 10.49 14.07
N SER A 338 -31.18 9.97 13.69
CA SER A 338 -31.65 8.64 14.06
C SER A 338 -32.10 7.90 12.80
N ASP A 339 -31.65 6.66 12.62
CA ASP A 339 -31.96 5.84 11.44
C ASP A 339 -31.65 6.57 10.11
N CYS A 340 -30.53 7.29 10.08
CA CYS A 340 -30.10 8.08 8.92
C CYS A 340 -28.92 7.43 8.19
N PHE A 341 -28.89 7.63 6.87
CA PHE A 341 -27.99 6.94 5.96
C PHE A 341 -27.23 7.93 5.09
N PHE A 342 -25.91 8.01 5.28
CA PHE A 342 -24.99 8.84 4.51
C PHE A 342 -24.16 7.93 3.62
N ILE A 343 -24.53 7.85 2.34
CA ILE A 343 -23.90 6.90 1.40
C ILE A 343 -23.45 7.61 0.13
N ASP A 344 -22.29 7.23 -0.40
CA ASP A 344 -21.78 7.73 -1.68
C ASP A 344 -21.69 9.27 -1.73
N ASN A 345 -21.05 9.88 -0.72
CA ASN A 345 -20.80 11.31 -0.67
C ASN A 345 -19.35 11.61 -1.07
N ALA A 346 -19.17 12.61 -1.94
CA ALA A 346 -17.85 12.99 -2.44
C ALA A 346 -16.97 13.70 -1.38
N GLY A 347 -17.58 14.15 -0.28
CA GLY A 347 -16.88 14.75 0.86
C GLY A 347 -17.17 14.02 2.17
N GLN A 348 -16.92 14.71 3.27
CA GLN A 348 -17.14 14.16 4.62
C GLN A 348 -18.64 14.04 4.91
N ALA A 349 -19.07 13.14 5.80
CA ALA A 349 -20.45 13.14 6.26
C ALA A 349 -20.72 14.35 7.19
N PHE A 350 -19.80 14.63 8.10
CA PHE A 350 -19.92 15.65 9.13
C PHE A 350 -18.63 16.44 9.33
N HIS A 351 -18.74 17.60 9.96
CA HIS A 351 -17.65 18.32 10.62
C HIS A 351 -18.21 19.10 11.80
N GLY A 352 -17.49 19.20 12.91
CA GLY A 352 -17.94 19.95 14.10
C GLY A 352 -16.90 20.90 14.66
N GLU A 353 -17.32 22.12 14.99
CA GLU A 353 -16.53 23.13 15.72
C GLU A 353 -17.24 23.45 17.03
N GLU A 354 -16.71 23.01 18.18
CA GLU A 354 -17.37 23.15 19.51
C GLU A 354 -18.88 22.80 19.48
N ALA A 355 -19.25 21.76 18.71
CA ALA A 355 -20.63 21.41 18.38
C ALA A 355 -21.09 20.14 19.11
N GLN A 356 -22.40 19.88 19.10
CA GLN A 356 -22.97 18.64 19.59
C GLN A 356 -23.50 17.81 18.43
N LEU A 357 -22.99 16.58 18.28
CA LEU A 357 -23.50 15.61 17.32
C LEU A 357 -23.95 14.35 18.07
N ALA A 358 -25.16 13.89 17.77
CA ALA A 358 -25.64 12.57 18.18
C ALA A 358 -26.08 11.77 16.95
N LEU A 359 -25.54 10.56 16.81
CA LEU A 359 -25.89 9.58 15.79
C LEU A 359 -26.41 8.32 16.50
N ASP A 360 -27.62 7.90 16.14
CA ASP A 360 -28.22 6.68 16.65
C ASP A 360 -28.68 5.81 15.48
N SER A 361 -28.25 4.55 15.43
CA SER A 361 -28.67 3.60 14.39
C SER A 361 -28.41 4.10 12.96
N CYS A 362 -27.33 4.86 12.74
CA CYS A 362 -26.99 5.44 11.45
C CYS A 362 -26.04 4.55 10.64
N VAL A 363 -26.07 4.67 9.31
CA VAL A 363 -25.05 4.09 8.43
C VAL A 363 -24.35 5.19 7.66
N ILE A 364 -23.02 5.20 7.73
CA ILE A 364 -22.17 6.13 7.01
C ILE A 364 -21.20 5.28 6.21
N GLN A 365 -21.29 5.33 4.88
CA GLN A 365 -20.51 4.45 4.02
C GLN A 365 -20.07 5.14 2.72
N ARG A 366 -18.83 4.94 2.29
CA ARG A 366 -18.28 5.58 1.06
C ARG A 366 -18.46 7.10 1.07
N CYS A 367 -18.12 7.69 2.22
CA CYS A 367 -17.87 9.12 2.37
C CYS A 367 -16.36 9.31 2.49
N GLN A 368 -15.85 10.53 2.33
CA GLN A 368 -14.40 10.73 2.49
C GLN A 368 -13.92 10.33 3.89
N THR A 369 -14.67 10.74 4.90
CA THR A 369 -14.58 10.35 6.32
C THR A 369 -15.98 10.45 6.92
N VAL A 370 -16.19 9.97 8.15
CA VAL A 370 -17.36 10.39 8.94
C VAL A 370 -17.23 11.86 9.30
N GLY A 371 -16.06 12.29 9.75
CA GLY A 371 -15.77 13.69 9.97
C GLY A 371 -14.76 13.97 11.07
N GLN A 372 -14.33 15.23 11.11
CA GLN A 372 -13.52 15.78 12.18
C GLN A 372 -14.35 16.59 13.18
N PHE A 373 -13.96 16.53 14.45
CA PHE A 373 -14.60 17.29 15.53
C PHE A 373 -13.58 18.03 16.39
N ASN A 374 -13.65 19.35 16.31
CA ASN A 374 -12.84 20.31 17.03
C ASN A 374 -13.57 20.82 18.27
N GLY A 375 -13.69 19.98 19.29
CA GLY A 375 -14.39 20.32 20.51
C GLY A 375 -15.84 19.86 20.56
N GLY A 376 -16.50 20.22 21.66
CA GLY A 376 -17.90 19.88 21.90
C GLY A 376 -18.09 18.42 22.32
N SER A 377 -19.11 17.75 21.77
CA SER A 377 -19.41 16.35 22.09
C SER A 377 -19.96 15.59 20.90
N VAL A 378 -19.45 14.38 20.68
CA VAL A 378 -19.95 13.44 19.68
C VAL A 378 -20.39 12.18 20.38
N ILE A 379 -21.61 11.75 20.11
CA ILE A 379 -22.19 10.54 20.67
C ILE A 379 -22.68 9.68 19.50
N ILE A 380 -22.14 8.47 19.38
CA ILE A 380 -22.52 7.52 18.33
C ILE A 380 -22.95 6.22 18.98
N ARG A 381 -24.12 5.70 18.62
CA ARG A 381 -24.70 4.46 19.16
C ARG A 381 -25.24 3.57 18.06
N ASP A 382 -25.04 2.27 18.21
CA ASP A 382 -25.65 1.21 17.38
C ASP A 382 -25.52 1.48 15.85
N SER A 383 -24.41 2.10 15.43
CA SER A 383 -24.22 2.62 14.05
C SER A 383 -23.19 1.79 13.25
N ALA A 384 -23.08 2.07 11.95
CA ALA A 384 -22.06 1.47 11.08
C ALA A 384 -21.34 2.53 10.25
N LEU A 385 -20.01 2.57 10.35
CA LEU A 385 -19.10 3.53 9.73
C LEU A 385 -18.12 2.73 8.84
N LEU A 386 -18.29 2.76 7.52
CA LEU A 386 -17.62 1.83 6.61
C LEU A 386 -17.00 2.52 5.38
N ASP A 387 -15.90 1.97 4.89
CA ASP A 387 -15.34 2.25 3.56
C ASP A 387 -14.94 3.72 3.39
N PHE A 388 -13.83 4.12 4.00
CA PHE A 388 -13.36 5.52 4.02
C PHE A 388 -12.05 5.69 3.23
N PRO A 389 -12.09 6.29 2.03
CA PRO A 389 -13.28 6.56 1.19
C PRO A 389 -13.81 5.34 0.43
N SER A 390 -13.03 4.27 0.38
CA SER A 390 -13.30 3.07 -0.40
C SER A 390 -12.69 1.85 0.27
N ASP A 391 -13.30 0.69 0.05
CA ASP A 391 -12.72 -0.60 0.40
C ASP A 391 -11.98 -1.18 -0.80
N ASP A 392 -10.76 -0.71 -0.99
CA ASP A 392 -9.81 -1.33 -1.91
C ASP A 392 -8.47 -1.59 -1.18
N ARG A 393 -7.50 -2.20 -1.88
CA ARG A 393 -6.22 -2.59 -1.26
C ARG A 393 -5.11 -1.54 -1.40
N THR A 394 -5.39 -0.41 -2.03
CA THR A 394 -4.43 0.67 -2.23
C THR A 394 -4.19 1.39 -0.90
N PHE A 395 -2.96 1.42 -0.43
CA PHE A 395 -2.60 2.27 0.70
C PHE A 395 -2.66 3.74 0.29
N ALA A 396 -3.23 4.59 1.16
CA ALA A 396 -3.32 6.02 0.91
C ALA A 396 -3.27 6.77 2.24
N ASP A 397 -2.06 7.14 2.65
CA ASP A 397 -1.79 8.03 3.79
C ASP A 397 -2.31 9.44 3.46
N GLY A 398 -3.39 9.83 4.12
CA GLY A 398 -4.08 11.08 3.80
C GLY A 398 -5.11 11.48 4.84
N ASP A 399 -5.00 11.01 6.07
CA ASP A 399 -5.96 11.21 7.15
C ASP A 399 -7.36 10.70 6.73
N ASN A 400 -7.38 9.55 6.05
CA ASN A 400 -8.61 8.87 5.61
C ASN A 400 -9.25 8.08 6.78
N ASP A 401 -9.33 8.72 7.94
CA ASP A 401 -9.87 8.12 9.15
C ASP A 401 -11.38 7.97 9.01
N ALA A 402 -12.00 7.05 9.75
CA ALA A 402 -13.43 7.17 9.93
C ALA A 402 -13.72 8.45 10.74
N LEU A 403 -13.10 8.60 11.91
CA LEU A 403 -13.36 9.69 12.87
C LEU A 403 -12.06 10.35 13.33
N TYR A 404 -12.05 11.68 13.35
CA TYR A 404 -10.94 12.45 13.93
C TYR A 404 -11.40 13.37 15.09
N PHE A 405 -10.79 13.22 16.27
CA PHE A 405 -11.13 13.95 17.51
C PHE A 405 -9.94 14.72 18.10
N THR A 406 -10.04 16.05 18.17
CA THR A 406 -9.02 16.88 18.82
C THR A 406 -9.35 17.15 20.30
N LEU A 407 -10.34 17.98 20.58
CA LEU A 407 -10.84 18.36 21.90
C LEU A 407 -12.27 17.86 22.09
N GLY A 408 -12.70 17.69 23.34
CA GLY A 408 -14.11 17.50 23.69
C GLY A 408 -14.34 16.22 24.48
N LYS A 409 -15.62 15.83 24.55
CA LYS A 409 -16.05 14.59 25.20
C LYS A 409 -16.83 13.75 24.18
N HIS A 410 -16.23 12.64 23.77
CA HIS A 410 -16.75 11.77 22.73
C HIS A 410 -17.03 10.37 23.25
N GLU A 411 -18.12 9.78 22.76
CA GLU A 411 -18.59 8.45 23.13
C GLU A 411 -19.04 7.70 21.88
N VAL A 412 -18.49 6.51 21.66
CA VAL A 412 -18.84 5.63 20.55
C VAL A 412 -19.17 4.26 21.15
N THR A 413 -20.41 3.82 20.99
CA THR A 413 -20.93 2.60 21.63
C THR A 413 -21.61 1.69 20.61
N ASP A 414 -21.42 0.37 20.74
CA ASP A 414 -22.09 -0.67 19.95
C ASP A 414 -21.99 -0.44 18.42
N THR A 415 -20.90 0.17 17.97
CA THR A 415 -20.72 0.66 16.60
C THR A 415 -19.73 -0.19 15.81
N LEU A 416 -20.05 -0.44 14.53
CA LEU A 416 -19.15 -1.04 13.54
C LEU A 416 -18.32 0.06 12.88
N ILE A 417 -17.00 -0.12 12.83
CA ILE A 417 -16.06 0.79 12.17
C ILE A 417 -15.10 -0.04 11.33
N GLY A 418 -14.78 0.35 10.10
CA GLY A 418 -13.74 -0.35 9.37
C GLY A 418 -13.63 -0.05 7.89
N TRP A 419 -12.68 -0.75 7.27
CA TRP A 419 -12.27 -0.54 5.88
C TRP A 419 -11.85 0.92 5.64
N CYS A 420 -11.03 1.42 6.56
CA CYS A 420 -10.46 2.75 6.55
C CYS A 420 -9.09 2.68 5.88
N LYS A 421 -8.79 3.63 4.99
CA LYS A 421 -7.45 3.76 4.39
C LYS A 421 -6.38 4.27 5.35
N ASP A 422 -6.83 4.75 6.50
CA ASP A 422 -6.01 5.22 7.61
C ASP A 422 -6.58 4.61 8.90
N ASP A 423 -6.98 5.42 9.89
CA ASP A 423 -7.44 4.94 11.17
C ASP A 423 -8.94 4.68 11.27
N GLY A 424 -9.32 3.78 12.17
CA GLY A 424 -10.71 3.66 12.60
C GLY A 424 -11.14 4.91 13.37
N ILE A 425 -10.46 5.20 14.48
CA ILE A 425 -10.62 6.46 15.22
C ILE A 425 -9.23 7.02 15.49
N ASP A 426 -8.97 8.20 14.96
CA ASP A 426 -7.83 9.01 15.37
C ASP A 426 -8.31 10.07 16.39
N ALA A 427 -7.73 10.00 17.58
CA ALA A 427 -7.91 10.99 18.62
C ALA A 427 -6.62 11.79 18.82
N GLY A 428 -6.17 12.48 17.78
CA GLY A 428 -4.94 13.24 17.72
C GLY A 428 -4.98 14.69 18.24
N GLY A 429 -3.91 15.41 17.91
CA GLY A 429 -3.67 16.84 18.24
C GLY A 429 -3.08 17.12 19.63
N ASP A 430 -2.60 18.35 19.84
CA ASP A 430 -1.91 18.77 21.08
C ASP A 430 -2.85 19.02 22.29
N SER A 431 -4.09 18.53 22.22
CA SER A 431 -5.19 18.95 23.11
C SER A 431 -5.70 17.86 24.05
N PRO A 432 -6.25 18.24 25.23
CA PRO A 432 -6.92 17.30 26.12
C PRO A 432 -8.32 16.95 25.61
N GLY A 433 -8.89 15.89 26.18
CA GLY A 433 -10.24 15.45 25.85
C GLY A 433 -10.54 14.09 26.46
N THR A 434 -11.75 13.60 26.23
CA THR A 434 -12.14 12.25 26.64
C THR A 434 -12.75 11.51 25.45
N VAL A 435 -12.27 10.29 25.22
CA VAL A 435 -12.83 9.36 24.21
C VAL A 435 -13.20 8.06 24.91
N THR A 436 -14.47 7.67 24.81
CA THR A 436 -14.95 6.37 25.31
C THR A 436 -15.42 5.52 24.14
N VAL A 437 -14.88 4.32 24.02
CA VAL A 437 -15.24 3.32 23.00
C VAL A 437 -15.72 2.07 23.73
N SER A 438 -16.93 1.60 23.47
CA SER A 438 -17.53 0.49 24.21
C SER A 438 -18.37 -0.43 23.32
N GLY A 439 -18.22 -1.74 23.41
CA GLY A 439 -19.05 -2.67 22.63
C GLY A 439 -18.82 -2.60 21.11
N CYS A 440 -17.75 -1.95 20.66
CA CYS A 440 -17.53 -1.70 19.23
C CYS A 440 -16.88 -2.89 18.52
N TRP A 441 -17.01 -2.88 17.19
CA TRP A 441 -16.30 -3.79 16.30
C TRP A 441 -15.51 -2.95 15.29
N ILE A 442 -14.18 -2.99 15.37
CA ILE A 442 -13.27 -2.20 14.52
C ILE A 442 -12.45 -3.16 13.66
N GLU A 443 -12.43 -2.97 12.34
CA GLU A 443 -11.85 -3.96 11.44
C GLU A 443 -11.22 -3.38 10.18
N SER A 444 -10.08 -3.96 9.76
CA SER A 444 -9.46 -3.68 8.47
C SER A 444 -9.09 -2.21 8.25
N CYS A 445 -8.52 -1.57 9.27
CA CYS A 445 -7.88 -0.25 9.14
C CYS A 445 -6.42 -0.44 8.71
N PHE A 446 -5.94 0.37 7.76
CA PHE A 446 -4.56 0.21 7.25
C PHE A 446 -3.52 0.53 8.32
N HIS A 447 -3.73 1.58 9.12
CA HIS A 447 -2.90 1.94 10.26
C HIS A 447 -3.53 1.42 11.56
N GLU A 448 -4.19 2.26 12.34
CA GLU A 448 -4.69 1.90 13.65
C GLU A 448 -6.20 1.64 13.64
N GLY A 449 -6.64 0.65 14.42
CA GLY A 449 -8.03 0.63 14.86
C GLY A 449 -8.34 1.89 15.69
N LEU A 450 -7.43 2.24 16.60
CA LEU A 450 -7.49 3.42 17.46
C LEU A 450 -6.10 4.09 17.57
N ALA A 451 -5.90 5.24 16.94
CA ALA A 451 -4.71 6.09 17.11
C ALA A 451 -4.98 7.14 18.19
N LEU A 452 -4.27 7.07 19.32
CA LEU A 452 -4.64 7.86 20.51
C LEU A 452 -3.44 8.66 21.00
N SER A 453 -3.42 9.95 20.67
CA SER A 453 -2.35 10.89 21.03
C SER A 453 -2.90 12.06 21.86
N GLY A 454 -2.04 13.03 22.22
CA GLY A 454 -2.49 14.32 22.77
C GLY A 454 -2.23 14.57 24.25
N ALA A 455 -2.19 15.85 24.63
CA ALA A 455 -1.85 16.28 25.98
C ALA A 455 -2.98 15.95 26.96
N ASP A 456 -2.70 15.10 27.93
CA ASP A 456 -3.61 14.71 29.03
C ASP A 456 -4.95 14.13 28.54
N LYS A 457 -4.94 13.52 27.35
CA LYS A 457 -6.12 12.89 26.77
C LYS A 457 -6.49 11.64 27.55
N ILE A 458 -7.77 11.45 27.88
CA ILE A 458 -8.24 10.31 28.66
C ILE A 458 -9.04 9.40 27.73
N VAL A 459 -8.56 8.17 27.53
CA VAL A 459 -9.22 7.21 26.64
C VAL A 459 -9.59 5.95 27.40
N ARG A 460 -10.82 5.48 27.18
CA ARG A 460 -11.37 4.26 27.78
C ARG A 460 -11.96 3.39 26.68
N VAL A 461 -11.42 2.18 26.52
CA VAL A 461 -11.87 1.19 25.54
C VAL A 461 -12.35 -0.04 26.29
N ARG A 462 -13.59 -0.47 26.06
CA ARG A 462 -14.18 -1.62 26.76
C ARG A 462 -14.96 -2.53 25.84
N ASP A 463 -14.96 -3.83 26.14
CA ASP A 463 -15.88 -4.78 25.50
C ASP A 463 -15.82 -4.72 23.97
N THR A 464 -14.65 -4.41 23.40
CA THR A 464 -14.46 -4.03 21.99
C THR A 464 -13.60 -5.06 21.27
N VAL A 465 -13.98 -5.38 20.03
CA VAL A 465 -13.23 -6.25 19.13
C VAL A 465 -12.49 -5.40 18.10
N ILE A 466 -11.18 -5.61 17.96
CA ILE A 466 -10.34 -4.93 16.97
C ILE A 466 -9.51 -5.99 16.22
N LEU A 467 -9.69 -6.08 14.91
CA LEU A 467 -9.03 -7.12 14.10
C LEU A 467 -8.58 -6.66 12.73
N ASN A 468 -7.56 -7.35 12.19
CA ASN A 468 -7.06 -7.14 10.83
C ASN A 468 -6.56 -5.71 10.55
N CYS A 469 -6.18 -4.96 11.59
CA CYS A 469 -5.61 -3.62 11.48
C CYS A 469 -4.08 -3.66 11.51
N GLY A 470 -3.42 -2.61 11.01
CA GLY A 470 -1.96 -2.45 11.17
C GLY A 470 -1.56 -2.47 12.63
N GLN A 471 -2.31 -1.73 13.43
CA GLN A 471 -2.27 -1.75 14.88
C GLN A 471 -3.69 -1.77 15.43
N ALA A 472 -3.95 -2.50 16.51
CA ALA A 472 -5.29 -2.51 17.09
C ALA A 472 -5.50 -1.22 17.90
N VAL A 473 -4.59 -0.92 18.83
CA VAL A 473 -4.60 0.30 19.63
C VAL A 473 -3.19 0.86 19.80
N GLU A 474 -3.05 2.16 19.58
CA GLU A 474 -1.83 2.92 19.82
C GLU A 474 -2.06 4.00 20.90
N ALA A 475 -1.13 4.09 21.86
CA ALA A 475 -1.01 5.21 22.79
C ALA A 475 0.23 6.03 22.41
N GLY A 476 0.02 7.09 21.61
CA GLY A 476 1.05 7.85 20.92
C GLY A 476 1.66 9.02 21.70
N TYR A 477 2.00 10.09 20.99
CA TYR A 477 2.80 11.22 21.49
C TYR A 477 2.06 12.10 22.50
N LEU A 478 2.83 12.88 23.25
CA LEU A 478 2.40 13.67 24.43
C LEU A 478 2.01 12.79 25.62
N SER A 479 0.84 13.00 26.22
CA SER A 479 0.45 12.36 27.49
C SER A 479 -0.92 11.67 27.47
N PRO A 480 -1.28 10.87 26.44
CA PRO A 480 -2.53 10.15 26.44
C PRO A 480 -2.52 9.06 27.53
N ASN A 481 -3.63 8.96 28.27
CA ASN A 481 -3.88 7.92 29.27
C ASN A 481 -4.94 6.96 28.75
N VAL A 482 -4.47 5.86 28.16
CA VAL A 482 -5.29 4.87 27.46
C VAL A 482 -5.49 3.65 28.35
N ALA A 483 -6.75 3.25 28.54
CA ALA A 483 -7.10 2.04 29.28
C ALA A 483 -8.02 1.14 28.47
N LEU A 484 -7.60 -0.12 28.29
CA LEU A 484 -8.33 -1.19 27.64
C LEU A 484 -8.76 -2.20 28.70
N GLU A 485 -10.02 -2.62 28.65
CA GLU A 485 -10.59 -3.58 29.58
C GLU A 485 -11.56 -4.50 28.85
N ARG A 486 -11.39 -5.82 28.95
CA ARG A 486 -12.22 -6.81 28.23
C ARG A 486 -12.27 -6.53 26.73
N CYS A 487 -11.12 -6.44 26.06
CA CYS A 487 -11.05 -6.30 24.60
C CYS A 487 -10.54 -7.58 23.93
N LEU A 488 -10.88 -7.78 22.66
CA LEU A 488 -10.30 -8.79 21.79
C LEU A 488 -9.52 -8.11 20.65
N LEU A 489 -8.19 -8.19 20.69
CA LEU A 489 -7.28 -7.66 19.69
C LEU A 489 -6.70 -8.84 18.90
N VAL A 490 -7.15 -9.06 17.66
CA VAL A 490 -6.83 -10.31 16.95
C VAL A 490 -6.40 -10.15 15.49
N GLY A 491 -5.30 -10.78 15.10
CA GLY A 491 -4.85 -10.78 13.71
C GLY A 491 -4.39 -9.42 13.19
N ASN A 492 -3.88 -8.56 14.07
CA ASN A 492 -3.34 -7.25 13.73
C ASN A 492 -1.80 -7.31 13.52
N GLY A 493 -1.21 -6.28 12.94
CA GLY A 493 0.25 -6.12 12.99
C GLY A 493 0.74 -5.99 14.44
N VAL A 494 0.19 -5.03 15.18
CA VAL A 494 0.40 -4.88 16.63
C VAL A 494 -0.93 -4.91 17.37
N GLY A 495 -1.03 -5.66 18.48
CA GLY A 495 -2.21 -5.64 19.34
C GLY A 495 -2.32 -4.31 20.09
N ALA A 496 -1.50 -4.12 21.12
CA ALA A 496 -1.46 -2.88 21.90
C ALA A 496 -0.06 -2.24 21.85
N ARG A 497 0.04 -1.01 21.31
CA ARG A 497 1.28 -0.26 21.21
C ARG A 497 1.32 0.93 22.16
N PHE A 498 2.43 1.11 22.85
CA PHE A 498 2.81 2.38 23.48
C PHE A 498 3.95 3.03 22.70
N GLY A 499 3.81 4.32 22.43
CA GLY A 499 4.63 5.05 21.47
C GLY A 499 4.01 4.99 20.07
N ASP A 500 4.51 5.83 19.19
CA ASP A 500 4.00 5.97 17.81
C ASP A 500 5.17 6.16 16.84
N ASN A 501 4.84 6.58 15.62
CA ASN A 501 5.81 6.79 14.56
C ASN A 501 6.41 8.22 14.57
N TYR A 502 5.91 9.11 15.42
CA TYR A 502 6.38 10.49 15.53
C TYR A 502 7.57 10.63 16.48
N ALA A 503 8.42 11.62 16.20
CA ALA A 503 9.43 12.06 17.14
C ALA A 503 8.76 12.89 18.26
N GLY A 504 9.33 12.87 19.46
CA GLY A 504 8.81 13.65 20.58
C GLY A 504 8.60 12.85 21.87
N GLY A 505 8.10 13.54 22.88
CA GLY A 505 7.90 12.96 24.20
C GLY A 505 6.67 12.06 24.28
N HIS A 506 6.86 10.74 24.31
CA HIS A 506 5.84 9.78 24.77
C HIS A 506 5.83 9.73 26.30
N LEU A 507 4.99 10.56 26.91
CA LEU A 507 4.80 10.76 28.35
C LEU A 507 3.47 10.22 28.87
N GLY A 508 2.68 9.58 28.01
CA GLY A 508 1.38 8.98 28.34
C GLY A 508 1.50 7.74 29.22
N PHE A 509 0.41 6.99 29.26
CA PHE A 509 0.32 5.70 29.93
C PHE A 509 -0.66 4.77 29.21
N LEU A 510 -0.25 3.52 28.98
CA LEU A 510 -1.11 2.47 28.42
C LEU A 510 -1.39 1.41 29.48
N SER A 511 -2.67 1.09 29.68
CA SER A 511 -3.09 -0.01 30.54
C SER A 511 -4.00 -0.95 29.79
N MET A 512 -3.79 -2.26 29.99
CA MET A 512 -4.62 -3.32 29.41
C MET A 512 -4.83 -4.41 30.46
N SER A 513 -6.09 -4.74 30.73
CA SER A 513 -6.48 -5.82 31.63
C SER A 513 -7.67 -6.62 31.12
N ASP A 514 -7.77 -7.88 31.58
CA ASP A 514 -8.87 -8.79 31.29
C ASP A 514 -9.16 -8.95 29.79
N SER A 515 -8.13 -8.77 28.95
CA SER A 515 -8.24 -8.71 27.49
C SER A 515 -7.51 -9.87 26.82
N LEU A 516 -7.85 -10.12 25.56
CA LEU A 516 -7.25 -11.15 24.71
C LEU A 516 -6.52 -10.44 23.56
N SER A 517 -5.20 -10.60 23.47
CA SER A 517 -4.40 -10.09 22.35
C SER A 517 -3.77 -11.29 21.63
N LEU A 518 -4.39 -11.73 20.54
CA LEU A 518 -4.18 -13.06 19.96
C LEU A 518 -3.80 -12.99 18.47
N PHE A 519 -2.89 -13.84 18.03
CA PHE A 519 -2.46 -13.99 16.64
C PHE A 519 -2.06 -12.68 15.96
N ASN A 520 -1.59 -11.68 16.72
CA ASN A 520 -1.00 -10.48 16.16
C ASN A 520 0.48 -10.74 15.84
N ARG A 521 1.11 -9.99 14.91
CA ARG A 521 2.58 -10.12 14.70
C ARG A 521 3.33 -9.79 16.00
N ARG A 522 2.83 -8.81 16.76
CA ARG A 522 3.19 -8.50 18.15
C ARG A 522 1.94 -8.23 18.98
N ASP A 523 1.72 -8.95 20.07
CA ASP A 523 0.53 -8.71 20.90
C ASP A 523 0.60 -7.41 21.69
N VAL A 524 1.81 -7.05 22.12
CA VAL A 524 2.12 -5.86 22.91
C VAL A 524 3.46 -5.33 22.45
N TRP A 525 3.59 -4.01 22.33
CA TRP A 525 4.87 -3.39 22.00
C TRP A 525 4.98 -1.99 22.59
N GLY A 526 6.16 -1.62 23.12
CA GLY A 526 6.33 -0.40 23.93
C GLY A 526 7.43 0.54 23.46
N LEU A 527 7.68 0.65 22.15
CA LEU A 527 8.83 1.39 21.62
C LEU A 527 8.54 2.87 21.40
N SER A 528 9.35 3.73 22.01
CA SER A 528 9.38 5.16 21.71
C SER A 528 10.57 5.49 20.81
N ARG A 529 10.28 6.17 19.69
CA ARG A 529 11.22 6.46 18.60
C ARG A 529 12.54 7.08 19.04
N ASP A 530 12.49 8.05 19.95
CA ASP A 530 13.68 8.80 20.36
C ASP A 530 14.59 8.02 21.33
N VAL A 531 14.04 7.05 22.07
CA VAL A 531 14.80 6.33 23.12
C VAL A 531 15.34 4.99 22.66
N TRP A 532 14.78 4.40 21.60
CA TRP A 532 15.17 3.08 21.07
C TRP A 532 15.09 1.94 22.10
N MET A 533 14.21 2.08 23.10
CA MET A 533 14.00 1.08 24.14
C MET A 533 12.52 0.99 24.48
N GLU A 534 12.10 -0.18 24.95
CA GLU A 534 10.75 -0.34 25.48
C GLU A 534 10.55 0.51 26.74
N LYS A 535 9.52 1.35 26.75
CA LYS A 535 9.12 2.16 27.92
C LYS A 535 8.14 1.39 28.79
N ILE A 536 8.55 0.21 29.27
CA ILE A 536 7.71 -0.69 30.08
C ILE A 536 7.13 0.00 31.32
N THR A 537 7.82 0.98 31.90
CA THR A 537 7.35 1.75 33.06
C THR A 537 6.15 2.66 32.77
N ARG A 538 5.81 2.86 31.49
CA ARG A 538 4.63 3.60 31.02
C ARG A 538 3.49 2.67 30.59
N MET A 539 3.65 1.37 30.84
CA MET A 539 2.69 0.36 30.47
C MET A 539 2.32 -0.45 31.72
N LYS A 540 1.03 -0.76 31.86
CA LYS A 540 0.53 -1.73 32.83
C LYS A 540 -0.31 -2.76 32.11
N ILE A 541 0.33 -3.88 31.77
CA ILE A 541 -0.27 -4.98 31.02
C ILE A 541 -0.35 -6.18 31.97
N VAL A 542 -1.55 -6.49 32.46
CA VAL A 542 -1.73 -7.52 33.50
C VAL A 542 -3.08 -8.21 33.37
N GLY A 543 -3.13 -9.52 33.64
CA GLY A 543 -4.38 -10.28 33.63
C GLY A 543 -4.96 -10.47 32.23
N ASN A 544 -4.10 -10.48 31.20
CA ASN A 544 -4.50 -10.71 29.80
C ASN A 544 -4.01 -12.08 29.32
N HIS A 545 -4.54 -12.51 28.18
CA HIS A 545 -3.96 -13.62 27.42
C HIS A 545 -3.30 -13.10 26.14
N LEU A 546 -2.02 -13.42 25.96
CA LEU A 546 -1.23 -13.09 24.78
C LEU A 546 -1.01 -14.34 23.93
N SER A 547 -0.76 -14.20 22.63
CA SER A 547 -0.43 -15.32 21.73
C SER A 547 0.76 -16.14 22.23
N ARG A 548 1.73 -15.47 22.85
CA ARG A 548 2.95 -16.06 23.41
C ARG A 548 3.36 -15.34 24.68
N SER A 549 4.21 -15.99 25.48
CA SER A 549 4.83 -15.36 26.65
C SER A 549 5.60 -14.10 26.23
N HIS A 550 5.56 -13.08 27.09
CA HIS A 550 6.21 -11.79 26.87
C HIS A 550 7.17 -11.48 28.01
N ASP A 551 8.45 -11.32 27.70
CA ASP A 551 9.51 -11.16 28.71
C ASP A 551 9.30 -9.92 29.59
N SER A 552 8.90 -8.79 29.00
CA SER A 552 8.60 -7.55 29.74
C SER A 552 7.29 -7.60 30.55
N PHE A 553 6.38 -8.53 30.23
CA PHE A 553 5.04 -8.61 30.83
C PHE A 553 4.64 -10.06 31.18
N PRO A 554 5.41 -10.73 32.06
CA PRO A 554 5.27 -12.17 32.32
C PRO A 554 3.96 -12.55 33.03
N ASP A 555 3.28 -11.60 33.66
CA ASP A 555 2.00 -11.80 34.36
C ASP A 555 0.79 -11.99 33.41
N ASN A 556 1.04 -12.13 32.10
CA ASN A 556 0.04 -12.38 31.08
C ASN A 556 0.25 -13.78 30.51
N PRO A 557 -0.53 -14.79 30.95
CA PRO A 557 -0.35 -16.16 30.50
C PRO A 557 -0.52 -16.29 28.98
N PRO A 558 0.27 -17.15 28.31
CA PRO A 558 0.09 -17.42 26.89
C PRO A 558 -1.29 -18.06 26.63
N TRP A 559 -1.78 -17.87 25.42
CA TRP A 559 -3.04 -18.42 24.95
C TRP A 559 -2.95 -19.95 24.82
N ALA A 560 -3.64 -20.65 25.72
CA ALA A 560 -3.86 -22.09 25.65
C ALA A 560 -5.32 -22.35 25.26
N TYR A 561 -5.58 -22.55 23.98
CA TYR A 561 -6.95 -22.66 23.45
C TYR A 561 -7.77 -23.78 24.11
N ALA A 562 -7.13 -24.87 24.55
CA ALA A 562 -7.80 -25.98 25.22
C ALA A 562 -8.48 -25.57 26.54
N ASP A 563 -7.88 -24.62 27.25
CA ASP A 563 -8.35 -24.16 28.57
C ASP A 563 -9.12 -22.84 28.47
N HIS A 564 -8.76 -21.98 27.51
CA HIS A 564 -9.18 -20.57 27.49
C HIS A 564 -10.22 -20.24 26.42
N ALA A 565 -10.58 -21.16 25.50
CA ALA A 565 -11.49 -20.89 24.39
C ALA A 565 -12.85 -20.26 24.81
N ALA A 566 -13.34 -20.57 26.01
CA ALA A 566 -14.58 -20.01 26.55
C ALA A 566 -14.51 -18.48 26.78
N LEU A 567 -13.31 -17.92 26.98
CA LEU A 567 -13.10 -16.48 27.16
C LEU A 567 -13.42 -15.67 25.90
N LEU A 568 -13.48 -16.31 24.73
CA LEU A 568 -13.88 -15.65 23.48
C LEU A 568 -15.40 -15.40 23.41
N ALA A 569 -16.21 -16.13 24.17
CA ALA A 569 -17.67 -16.13 24.02
C ALA A 569 -18.32 -14.73 24.08
N PRO A 570 -17.92 -13.81 24.99
CA PRO A 570 -18.49 -12.46 25.03
C PRO A 570 -18.27 -11.63 23.76
N PHE A 571 -17.23 -11.94 22.98
CA PHE A 571 -16.85 -11.20 21.78
C PHE A 571 -17.47 -11.77 20.49
N LEU A 572 -17.87 -13.04 20.50
CA LEU A 572 -18.25 -13.79 19.30
C LEU A 572 -19.76 -14.07 19.17
N SER A 573 -20.56 -13.65 20.15
CA SER A 573 -21.95 -14.06 20.36
C SER A 573 -22.97 -13.51 19.38
N SER A 574 -22.60 -12.60 18.47
CA SER A 574 -23.57 -11.87 17.64
C SER A 574 -23.89 -12.49 16.27
N SER A 575 -23.25 -13.60 15.87
CA SER A 575 -23.53 -14.24 14.57
C SER A 575 -24.04 -15.68 14.68
N PRO A 576 -25.25 -15.96 14.17
CA PRO A 576 -25.81 -17.31 14.07
C PRO A 576 -25.24 -18.11 12.89
N PHE A 577 -24.42 -17.48 12.04
CA PHE A 577 -23.80 -18.12 10.90
C PHE A 577 -22.54 -18.85 11.35
N VAL A 578 -22.30 -20.05 10.81
CA VAL A 578 -21.03 -20.75 11.04
C VAL A 578 -19.86 -19.96 10.40
N PRO A 579 -18.64 -20.04 10.94
CA PRO A 579 -17.47 -19.44 10.29
C PRO A 579 -17.34 -19.91 8.85
N GLY A 580 -17.21 -18.98 7.91
CA GLY A 580 -16.84 -19.31 6.54
C GLY A 580 -15.33 -19.50 6.43
N ILE A 581 -14.90 -20.36 5.52
CA ILE A 581 -13.50 -20.72 5.25
C ILE A 581 -13.24 -20.53 3.76
N GLY A 582 -12.20 -19.79 3.41
CA GLY A 582 -11.80 -19.59 2.01
C GLY A 582 -10.37 -19.12 1.89
N PHE A 583 -9.83 -19.09 0.68
CA PHE A 583 -8.52 -18.48 0.45
C PHE A 583 -8.58 -16.94 0.70
N ARG A 584 -7.48 -16.19 0.72
CA ARG A 584 -7.51 -14.72 0.74
C ARG A 584 -6.60 -14.21 -0.38
N GLY A 585 -7.10 -13.29 -1.22
CA GLY A 585 -6.31 -12.69 -2.31
C GLY A 585 -5.88 -13.69 -3.41
N TRP A 586 -6.79 -14.57 -3.81
CA TRP A 586 -6.53 -15.70 -4.72
C TRP A 586 -6.73 -15.37 -6.21
N ASP A 587 -6.96 -14.12 -6.57
CA ASP A 587 -7.44 -13.63 -7.87
C ASP A 587 -6.37 -13.62 -8.97
N ARG A 588 -5.33 -14.47 -8.86
CA ARG A 588 -4.10 -14.41 -9.66
C ARG A 588 -3.89 -15.67 -10.50
N PRO A 589 -3.44 -15.53 -11.75
CA PRO A 589 -3.20 -16.66 -12.64
C PRO A 589 -1.87 -17.40 -12.36
N ILE A 590 -0.86 -16.73 -11.78
CA ILE A 590 0.45 -17.32 -11.43
C ILE A 590 0.52 -17.78 -9.97
N ALA A 591 1.24 -18.89 -9.77
CA ALA A 591 1.62 -19.43 -8.48
C ALA A 591 2.32 -18.40 -7.58
N PRO A 592 1.69 -17.95 -6.48
CA PRO A 592 2.42 -17.25 -5.44
C PRO A 592 3.30 -18.25 -4.67
N GLY A 593 4.35 -17.79 -4.00
CA GLY A 593 5.16 -18.65 -3.12
C GLY A 593 4.36 -19.14 -1.90
N HIS A 594 3.30 -18.43 -1.54
CA HIS A 594 2.37 -18.79 -0.49
C HIS A 594 0.94 -18.37 -0.79
N ILE A 595 -0.03 -19.03 -0.18
CA ILE A 595 -1.44 -18.61 -0.19
C ILE A 595 -1.96 -18.51 1.23
N ILE A 596 -2.88 -17.58 1.43
CA ILE A 596 -3.54 -17.41 2.73
C ILE A 596 -4.90 -18.09 2.67
N VAL A 597 -5.22 -18.90 3.67
CA VAL A 597 -6.58 -19.38 3.95
C VAL A 597 -7.05 -18.71 5.22
N GLY A 598 -8.27 -18.21 5.22
CA GLY A 598 -8.81 -17.51 6.38
C GLY A 598 -10.24 -17.87 6.71
N LEU A 599 -10.64 -17.37 7.87
CA LEU A 599 -11.99 -17.44 8.38
C LEU A 599 -12.71 -16.11 8.19
N SER A 600 -14.04 -16.15 8.08
CA SER A 600 -14.88 -14.94 8.06
C SER A 600 -14.85 -14.20 9.39
N ARG A 601 -14.61 -14.90 10.50
CA ARG A 601 -14.57 -14.36 11.87
C ARG A 601 -13.76 -15.27 12.79
N PRO A 602 -13.28 -14.78 13.94
CA PRO A 602 -12.73 -15.66 14.98
C PRO A 602 -13.78 -16.68 15.44
N SER A 603 -13.33 -17.88 15.78
CA SER A 603 -14.19 -18.96 16.29
C SER A 603 -13.79 -19.38 17.71
N ALA A 604 -14.77 -19.65 18.56
CA ALA A 604 -14.53 -20.23 19.88
C ALA A 604 -14.11 -21.70 19.82
N LYS A 605 -14.46 -22.41 18.74
CA LYS A 605 -14.04 -23.80 18.49
C LYS A 605 -12.92 -23.82 17.44
N PRO A 606 -11.94 -24.73 17.56
CA PRO A 606 -10.99 -24.95 16.48
C PRO A 606 -11.72 -25.25 15.16
N VAL A 607 -11.28 -24.63 14.07
CA VAL A 607 -11.83 -24.82 12.73
C VAL A 607 -10.80 -25.58 11.91
N ARG A 608 -11.22 -26.64 11.22
CA ARG A 608 -10.32 -27.45 10.40
C ARG A 608 -10.81 -27.52 8.97
N VAL A 609 -9.88 -27.51 8.02
CA VAL A 609 -10.16 -27.73 6.60
C VAL A 609 -9.06 -28.60 6.00
N ARG A 610 -9.41 -29.57 5.17
CA ARG A 610 -8.44 -30.35 4.39
C ARG A 610 -8.02 -29.53 3.17
N PHE A 611 -6.76 -29.59 2.80
CA PHE A 611 -6.27 -29.01 1.55
C PHE A 611 -5.49 -30.04 0.73
N THR A 612 -5.57 -29.90 -0.59
CA THR A 612 -4.77 -30.69 -1.53
C THR A 612 -4.13 -29.77 -2.57
N VAL A 613 -2.85 -29.98 -2.88
CA VAL A 613 -2.13 -29.34 -3.97
C VAL A 613 -1.82 -30.40 -5.00
N ARG A 614 -2.32 -30.22 -6.24
CA ARG A 614 -2.22 -31.24 -7.30
C ARG A 614 -1.80 -30.60 -8.62
N ALA A 615 -0.87 -31.23 -9.34
CA ALA A 615 -0.56 -30.88 -10.72
C ALA A 615 -1.81 -30.96 -11.62
N GLU A 616 -1.87 -30.09 -12.61
CA GLU A 616 -2.83 -30.18 -13.70
C GLU A 616 -2.11 -29.97 -15.04
N ASN A 617 -2.59 -30.65 -16.08
CA ASN A 617 -2.18 -30.32 -17.45
C ASN A 617 -2.92 -29.07 -17.98
N GLU A 618 -2.58 -28.64 -19.19
CA GLU A 618 -3.20 -27.48 -19.85
C GLU A 618 -4.73 -27.58 -19.97
N ASN A 619 -5.27 -28.81 -20.04
CA ASN A 619 -6.71 -29.08 -20.15
C ASN A 619 -7.42 -29.17 -18.78
N GLY A 620 -6.70 -29.00 -17.66
CA GLY A 620 -7.25 -29.10 -16.31
C GLY A 620 -7.46 -30.55 -15.82
N GLU A 621 -6.83 -31.53 -16.46
CA GLU A 621 -6.88 -32.92 -16.01
C GLU A 621 -5.94 -33.14 -14.82
N ALA A 622 -6.43 -33.87 -13.83
CA ALA A 622 -5.76 -34.12 -12.56
C ALA A 622 -4.48 -34.97 -12.73
N GLY A 623 -3.34 -34.43 -12.31
CA GLY A 623 -2.04 -35.11 -12.24
C GLY A 623 -1.64 -35.48 -10.80
N ASP A 624 -0.33 -35.48 -10.56
CA ASP A 624 0.30 -35.86 -9.28
C ASP A 624 -0.12 -34.95 -8.13
N VAL A 625 -0.20 -35.52 -6.91
CA VAL A 625 -0.48 -34.76 -5.69
C VAL A 625 0.84 -34.35 -5.04
N PHE A 626 1.10 -33.05 -4.98
CA PHE A 626 2.26 -32.48 -4.30
C PHE A 626 2.07 -32.42 -2.79
N ALA A 627 0.85 -32.12 -2.33
CA ALA A 627 0.52 -32.06 -0.91
C ALA A 627 -0.93 -32.47 -0.65
N ASP A 628 -1.15 -33.14 0.47
CA ASP A 628 -2.46 -33.49 1.01
C ASP A 628 -2.37 -33.41 2.53
N GLY A 629 -3.12 -32.50 3.12
CA GLY A 629 -3.00 -32.18 4.53
C GLY A 629 -4.23 -31.48 5.08
N ALA A 630 -4.13 -31.00 6.31
CA ALA A 630 -5.18 -30.20 6.91
C ALA A 630 -4.63 -28.96 7.59
N ILE A 631 -5.39 -27.88 7.48
CA ILE A 631 -5.17 -26.62 8.17
C ILE A 631 -6.10 -26.62 9.37
N GLU A 632 -5.54 -26.41 10.55
CA GLU A 632 -6.28 -26.25 11.79
C GLU A 632 -6.08 -24.84 12.33
N PHE A 633 -7.16 -24.06 12.37
CA PHE A 633 -7.23 -22.76 13.04
C PHE A 633 -7.53 -22.98 14.51
N GLN A 634 -6.68 -22.45 15.38
CA GLN A 634 -6.93 -22.45 16.81
C GLN A 634 -8.13 -21.55 17.16
N SER A 635 -8.72 -21.75 18.34
CA SER A 635 -9.77 -20.83 18.81
C SER A 635 -9.24 -19.39 18.84
N GLY A 636 -9.96 -18.49 18.17
CA GLY A 636 -9.57 -17.09 17.97
C GLY A 636 -8.80 -16.79 16.68
N GLU A 637 -8.13 -17.77 16.07
CA GLU A 637 -7.30 -17.56 14.88
C GLU A 637 -8.17 -17.33 13.63
N THR A 638 -7.76 -16.44 12.72
CA THR A 638 -8.57 -16.05 11.55
C THR A 638 -7.87 -16.19 10.20
N ALA A 639 -6.56 -16.42 10.17
CA ALA A 639 -5.79 -16.57 8.95
C ALA A 639 -4.62 -17.52 9.16
N LYS A 640 -4.30 -18.30 8.12
CA LYS A 640 -3.14 -19.18 8.04
C LYS A 640 -2.56 -19.15 6.64
N GLU A 641 -1.25 -19.33 6.58
CA GLU A 641 -0.52 -19.40 5.33
C GLU A 641 -0.22 -20.85 4.97
N ILE A 642 -0.25 -21.16 3.68
CA ILE A 642 0.24 -22.40 3.08
C ILE A 642 1.38 -22.01 2.13
N SER A 643 2.58 -22.49 2.42
CA SER A 643 3.70 -22.41 1.46
C SER A 643 3.41 -23.33 0.27
N LEU A 644 3.68 -22.84 -0.94
CA LEU A 644 3.54 -23.57 -2.19
C LEU A 644 4.89 -24.07 -2.74
N GLU A 645 5.94 -24.02 -1.92
CA GLU A 645 7.29 -24.50 -2.26
C GLU A 645 7.40 -26.03 -2.17
N PHE A 646 6.75 -26.75 -3.09
CA PHE A 646 6.81 -28.21 -3.16
C PHE A 646 7.83 -28.67 -4.22
N PRO A 647 8.68 -29.67 -3.93
CA PRO A 647 9.56 -30.27 -4.93
C PRO A 647 8.77 -30.76 -6.15
N GLY A 648 9.18 -30.37 -7.36
CA GLY A 648 8.54 -30.77 -8.63
C GLY A 648 7.32 -29.95 -9.05
N ILE A 649 6.84 -29.01 -8.23
CA ILE A 649 5.70 -28.15 -8.61
C ILE A 649 6.04 -27.23 -9.79
N ALA A 650 7.30 -26.78 -9.89
CA ALA A 650 7.81 -25.98 -10.99
C ALA A 650 7.92 -26.75 -12.31
N ASP A 651 7.91 -28.08 -12.26
CA ASP A 651 7.95 -28.94 -13.46
C ASP A 651 6.55 -29.17 -14.06
N ALA A 652 5.48 -28.95 -13.28
CA ALA A 652 4.10 -28.98 -13.77
C ALA A 652 3.80 -27.71 -14.59
N ASP A 653 2.90 -27.78 -15.57
CA ASP A 653 2.47 -26.59 -16.31
C ASP A 653 1.48 -25.73 -15.48
N ALA A 654 0.66 -26.38 -14.65
CA ALA A 654 -0.20 -25.76 -13.68
C ALA A 654 -0.41 -26.67 -12.46
N PHE A 655 -0.95 -26.11 -11.38
CA PHE A 655 -1.44 -26.88 -10.26
C PHE A 655 -2.70 -26.24 -9.66
N ARG A 656 -3.49 -27.05 -8.96
CA ARG A 656 -4.68 -26.63 -8.24
C ARG A 656 -4.49 -26.81 -6.76
N VAL A 657 -4.85 -25.79 -5.99
CA VAL A 657 -5.05 -25.91 -4.55
C VAL A 657 -6.55 -26.01 -4.28
N ALA A 658 -6.98 -27.07 -3.63
CA ALA A 658 -8.38 -27.31 -3.28
C ALA A 658 -8.57 -27.43 -1.78
N LEU A 659 -9.65 -26.86 -1.26
CA LEU A 659 -10.13 -27.01 0.12
C LEU A 659 -11.31 -27.98 0.14
N SER A 660 -11.36 -28.84 1.16
CA SER A 660 -12.41 -29.83 1.34
C SER A 660 -12.61 -30.17 2.83
N GLU A 661 -13.65 -30.93 3.15
CA GLU A 661 -13.86 -31.52 4.48
C GLU A 661 -13.78 -30.51 5.66
N ALA A 662 -14.43 -29.36 5.52
CA ALA A 662 -14.49 -28.36 6.58
C ALA A 662 -15.20 -28.88 7.85
N VAL A 663 -14.63 -28.60 9.02
CA VAL A 663 -15.17 -28.95 10.34
C VAL A 663 -15.27 -27.69 11.20
N ASN A 664 -16.41 -27.50 11.88
CA ASN A 664 -16.77 -26.29 12.64
C ASN A 664 -16.81 -25.00 11.80
N GLY A 665 -16.88 -25.13 10.47
CA GLY A 665 -17.05 -24.04 9.53
C GLY A 665 -17.58 -24.57 8.19
N GLU A 666 -17.73 -23.68 7.22
CA GLU A 666 -18.25 -23.97 5.89
C GLU A 666 -17.32 -23.39 4.84
N LEU A 667 -17.06 -24.11 3.75
CA LEU A 667 -16.29 -23.54 2.63
C LEU A 667 -17.11 -22.45 1.96
N THR A 668 -16.50 -21.29 1.75
CA THR A 668 -17.14 -20.10 1.18
C THR A 668 -16.25 -19.51 0.11
N GLY A 669 -16.84 -19.13 -1.03
CA GLY A 669 -16.08 -18.77 -2.23
C GLY A 669 -15.65 -20.01 -3.03
N PRO A 670 -14.61 -19.92 -3.87
CA PRO A 670 -14.12 -21.02 -4.66
C PRO A 670 -13.52 -22.11 -3.76
N ALA A 671 -14.00 -23.34 -3.93
CA ALA A 671 -13.45 -24.51 -3.25
C ALA A 671 -12.06 -24.88 -3.75
N ALA A 672 -11.65 -24.38 -4.93
CA ALA A 672 -10.32 -24.60 -5.45
C ALA A 672 -9.87 -23.45 -6.35
N VAL A 673 -8.57 -23.19 -6.33
CA VAL A 673 -7.91 -22.15 -7.14
C VAL A 673 -6.83 -22.84 -7.98
N ARG A 674 -6.75 -22.47 -9.25
CA ARG A 674 -5.75 -23.00 -10.19
C ARG A 674 -4.69 -21.92 -10.43
N PHE A 675 -3.44 -22.33 -10.34
CA PHE A 675 -2.27 -21.50 -10.59
C PHE A 675 -1.46 -22.10 -11.73
N GLN A 676 -0.92 -21.25 -12.60
CA GLN A 676 0.14 -21.63 -13.52
C GLN A 676 1.46 -21.72 -12.74
N SER A 677 2.24 -22.77 -12.99
CA SER A 677 3.55 -22.90 -12.37
C SER A 677 4.52 -21.89 -12.96
N GLN A 678 5.42 -21.34 -12.15
CA GLN A 678 6.48 -20.46 -12.62
C GLN A 678 7.54 -21.27 -13.37
N LYS A 679 7.34 -21.51 -14.67
CA LYS A 679 8.30 -22.18 -15.54
C LYS A 679 9.31 -21.16 -16.04
N ALA A 680 10.43 -21.00 -15.32
CA ALA A 680 11.52 -20.15 -15.79
C ALA A 680 12.01 -20.67 -17.15
N ALA A 681 11.78 -19.91 -18.24
CA ALA A 681 12.33 -20.26 -19.54
C ALA A 681 13.87 -20.26 -19.46
N ALA A 682 14.51 -21.29 -20.02
CA ALA A 682 15.97 -21.32 -20.07
C ALA A 682 16.47 -20.12 -20.91
N PRO A 683 17.40 -19.29 -20.38
CA PRO A 683 17.90 -18.14 -21.11
C PRO A 683 18.68 -18.62 -22.33
N ARG A 684 18.34 -18.09 -23.50
CA ARG A 684 19.09 -18.31 -24.72
C ARG A 684 20.43 -17.61 -24.62
N ILE A 685 21.51 -18.28 -24.99
CA ILE A 685 22.85 -17.71 -24.94
C ILE A 685 23.27 -17.30 -26.36
N TRP A 686 23.57 -16.03 -26.55
CA TRP A 686 24.12 -15.50 -27.81
C TRP A 686 25.63 -15.27 -27.74
N ILE A 687 26.10 -14.78 -26.58
CA ILE A 687 27.52 -14.68 -26.26
C ILE A 687 27.70 -15.34 -24.89
N ALA A 688 28.37 -16.47 -24.85
CA ALA A 688 28.71 -17.13 -23.59
C ALA A 688 29.84 -16.38 -22.88
N THR A 689 29.92 -16.48 -21.55
CA THR A 689 31.12 -16.09 -20.79
C THR A 689 32.35 -16.80 -21.36
N LYS A 690 33.47 -16.10 -21.49
CA LYS A 690 34.71 -16.62 -22.10
C LYS A 690 34.53 -17.08 -23.55
N SER A 691 33.64 -16.41 -24.30
CA SER A 691 33.41 -16.71 -25.71
C SER A 691 34.70 -16.67 -26.54
N ALA A 692 34.87 -17.63 -27.45
CA ALA A 692 36.04 -17.77 -28.33
C ALA A 692 35.88 -17.09 -29.70
N GLU A 693 34.74 -16.44 -29.94
CA GLU A 693 34.33 -15.98 -31.28
C GLU A 693 34.52 -14.46 -31.49
N TRP A 694 35.31 -13.81 -30.65
CA TRP A 694 35.57 -12.38 -30.77
C TRP A 694 36.57 -12.08 -31.88
N LYS A 695 36.32 -10.99 -32.60
CA LYS A 695 37.32 -10.28 -33.42
C LYS A 695 37.88 -9.12 -32.63
N TRP A 696 39.17 -8.86 -32.75
CA TRP A 696 39.82 -7.78 -32.02
C TRP A 696 40.92 -7.07 -32.79
N LEU A 697 41.15 -5.80 -32.45
CA LEU A 697 42.18 -4.93 -33.00
C LEU A 697 42.78 -4.05 -31.90
N LYS A 698 44.11 -3.91 -31.89
CA LYS A 698 44.83 -3.04 -30.95
C LYS A 698 44.55 -1.56 -31.25
N GLY A 699 44.33 -0.76 -30.21
CA GLY A 699 44.17 0.70 -30.29
C GLY A 699 45.48 1.46 -30.50
N VAL A 700 46.27 1.08 -31.51
CA VAL A 700 47.48 1.81 -31.93
C VAL A 700 47.20 2.86 -33.01
N LYS A 701 46.02 2.78 -33.62
CA LYS A 701 45.41 3.71 -34.58
C LYS A 701 43.90 3.52 -34.55
N GLU A 702 43.15 4.40 -35.22
CA GLU A 702 41.71 4.22 -35.38
C GLU A 702 41.37 2.91 -36.11
N ALA A 703 40.25 2.31 -35.72
CA ALA A 703 39.82 1.01 -36.19
C ALA A 703 39.27 1.01 -37.63
N SER A 704 38.84 2.18 -38.11
CA SER A 704 38.31 2.42 -39.45
C SER A 704 38.48 3.87 -39.87
N GLU A 705 38.28 4.15 -41.16
CA GLU A 705 38.12 5.50 -41.70
C GLU A 705 36.79 5.54 -42.48
N PRO A 706 35.77 6.31 -42.05
CA PRO A 706 35.74 7.17 -40.86
C PRO A 706 35.84 6.38 -39.54
N SER A 707 36.25 7.05 -38.45
CA SER A 707 36.63 6.45 -37.15
C SER A 707 35.54 5.65 -36.44
N ASP A 708 34.28 5.79 -36.86
CA ASP A 708 33.10 5.14 -36.28
C ASP A 708 32.53 3.98 -37.11
N ALA A 709 32.93 3.83 -38.38
CA ALA A 709 32.38 2.81 -39.29
C ALA A 709 32.54 1.37 -38.75
N TRP A 710 33.58 1.09 -37.98
CA TRP A 710 33.82 -0.22 -37.37
C TRP A 710 32.75 -0.67 -36.38
N LYS A 711 31.84 0.21 -35.94
CA LYS A 711 30.72 -0.14 -35.05
C LYS A 711 29.52 -0.73 -35.80
N ALA A 712 29.44 -0.50 -37.12
CA ALA A 712 28.31 -0.90 -37.94
C ALA A 712 28.20 -2.43 -38.13
N ARG A 713 26.98 -2.89 -38.41
CA ARG A 713 26.65 -4.31 -38.64
C ARG A 713 27.45 -4.94 -39.78
N ASP A 714 27.58 -4.20 -40.87
CA ASP A 714 28.11 -4.71 -42.13
C ASP A 714 29.59 -4.31 -42.36
N PHE A 715 30.27 -3.81 -41.32
CA PHE A 715 31.70 -3.51 -41.38
C PHE A 715 32.54 -4.78 -41.56
N ASP A 716 33.44 -4.75 -42.55
CA ASP A 716 34.39 -5.81 -42.83
C ASP A 716 35.57 -5.78 -41.85
N HIS A 717 35.56 -6.71 -40.90
CA HIS A 717 36.64 -6.94 -39.94
C HIS A 717 37.59 -8.08 -40.35
N GLY A 718 37.66 -8.45 -41.64
CA GLY A 718 38.48 -9.57 -42.12
C GLY A 718 39.97 -9.44 -41.77
N ALA A 719 40.47 -8.21 -41.61
CA ALA A 719 41.84 -7.92 -41.19
C ALA A 719 42.07 -7.97 -39.66
N TRP A 720 41.02 -8.19 -38.86
CA TRP A 720 41.11 -8.25 -37.40
C TRP A 720 41.50 -9.65 -36.92
N SER A 721 42.20 -9.70 -35.78
CA SER A 721 42.58 -10.97 -35.16
C SER A 721 41.36 -11.64 -34.52
N SER A 722 41.40 -12.95 -34.33
CA SER A 722 40.40 -13.67 -33.54
C SER A 722 40.94 -13.93 -32.14
N GLY A 723 40.09 -14.01 -31.13
CA GLY A 723 40.51 -14.23 -29.74
C GLY A 723 39.37 -14.72 -28.86
N ALA A 724 39.73 -15.35 -27.74
CA ALA A 724 38.80 -15.71 -26.69
C ALA A 724 38.84 -14.69 -25.54
N ALA A 725 37.66 -14.35 -25.02
CA ALA A 725 37.55 -13.64 -23.76
C ALA A 725 37.92 -14.58 -22.58
N PRO A 726 38.42 -14.06 -21.45
CA PRO A 726 38.65 -12.65 -21.16
C PRO A 726 39.88 -12.09 -21.91
N PHE A 727 39.78 -10.85 -22.37
CA PHE A 727 40.88 -10.09 -22.97
C PHE A 727 41.61 -9.30 -21.90
N GLY A 728 42.95 -9.30 -21.90
CA GLY A 728 43.66 -8.61 -20.83
C GLY A 728 45.16 -8.89 -20.70
N TYR A 729 45.74 -8.44 -19.60
CA TYR A 729 47.09 -8.78 -19.13
C TYR A 729 47.18 -8.50 -17.61
N GLY A 730 48.24 -9.00 -16.96
CA GLY A 730 48.50 -8.72 -15.54
C GLY A 730 47.61 -9.46 -14.54
N ARG A 731 46.68 -10.31 -15.00
CA ARG A 731 45.78 -11.12 -14.17
C ARG A 731 45.68 -12.57 -14.66
N ASP A 732 45.42 -13.49 -13.74
CA ASP A 732 45.16 -14.90 -14.06
C ASP A 732 43.81 -15.07 -14.77
N GLY A 733 43.70 -16.11 -15.61
CA GLY A 733 42.46 -16.46 -16.30
C GLY A 733 42.19 -15.74 -17.63
N VAL A 734 43.01 -14.76 -18.00
CA VAL A 734 43.00 -14.12 -19.33
C VAL A 734 43.26 -15.16 -20.42
N GLN A 735 42.42 -15.19 -21.46
CA GLN A 735 42.58 -16.11 -22.60
C GLN A 735 43.30 -15.43 -23.76
N THR A 736 42.88 -14.21 -24.14
CA THR A 736 43.62 -13.41 -25.14
C THR A 736 44.53 -12.42 -24.44
N ALA A 737 45.81 -12.78 -24.33
CA ALA A 737 46.82 -11.98 -23.66
C ALA A 737 47.29 -10.80 -24.52
N LEU A 738 47.18 -9.60 -23.98
CA LEU A 738 47.63 -8.33 -24.55
C LEU A 738 48.95 -7.90 -23.90
N ALA A 739 49.92 -8.81 -23.85
CA ALA A 739 51.16 -8.64 -23.09
C ALA A 739 52.02 -7.45 -23.55
N ASP A 740 51.81 -6.96 -24.78
CA ASP A 740 52.51 -5.81 -25.35
C ASP A 740 51.78 -4.48 -25.13
N MET A 741 50.62 -4.46 -24.47
CA MET A 741 49.83 -3.24 -24.28
C MET A 741 50.53 -2.21 -23.38
N ARG A 742 51.17 -2.69 -22.31
CA ARG A 742 51.83 -1.84 -21.32
C ARG A 742 52.90 -0.97 -21.98
N ASN A 743 52.83 0.33 -21.72
CA ASN A 743 53.64 1.40 -22.30
C ASN A 743 53.45 1.62 -23.81
N GLN A 744 52.58 0.88 -24.50
CA GLN A 744 52.40 0.96 -25.96
C GLN A 744 51.08 1.60 -26.38
N TYR A 745 49.93 1.12 -25.89
CA TYR A 745 48.60 1.65 -26.25
C TYR A 745 47.63 1.55 -25.06
N THR A 746 46.50 2.27 -25.14
CA THR A 746 45.54 2.41 -24.03
C THR A 746 44.17 1.81 -24.31
N SER A 747 43.90 1.33 -25.53
CA SER A 747 42.59 0.77 -25.88
C SER A 747 42.64 -0.44 -26.80
N VAL A 748 41.54 -1.18 -26.87
CA VAL A 748 41.34 -2.35 -27.74
C VAL A 748 39.92 -2.31 -28.29
N TYR A 749 39.79 -2.60 -29.58
CA TYR A 749 38.50 -2.74 -30.25
C TYR A 749 38.11 -4.21 -30.33
N LEU A 750 36.87 -4.55 -30.00
CA LEU A 750 36.32 -5.90 -30.02
C LEU A 750 35.01 -5.91 -30.83
N ARG A 751 34.76 -7.00 -31.56
CA ARG A 751 33.50 -7.25 -32.30
C ARG A 751 33.08 -8.70 -32.11
N HIS A 752 31.81 -8.96 -31.81
CA HIS A 752 31.21 -10.29 -31.74
C HIS A 752 29.88 -10.30 -32.51
N ALA A 753 29.64 -11.35 -33.28
CA ALA A 753 28.42 -11.49 -34.07
C ALA A 753 27.43 -12.41 -33.36
N PHE A 754 26.16 -11.99 -33.29
CA PHE A 754 25.07 -12.83 -32.80
C PHE A 754 23.88 -12.84 -33.75
N ALA A 755 23.06 -13.87 -33.68
CA ALA A 755 21.87 -14.02 -34.51
C ALA A 755 20.58 -13.97 -33.66
N LEU A 756 19.67 -13.06 -34.03
CA LEU A 756 18.36 -12.89 -33.40
C LEU A 756 17.27 -13.52 -34.27
N ASP A 757 16.28 -14.19 -33.67
CA ASP A 757 15.11 -14.72 -34.37
C ASP A 757 13.80 -14.08 -33.90
N GLN A 758 12.69 -14.45 -34.54
CA GLN A 758 11.36 -13.86 -34.34
C GLN A 758 10.88 -13.98 -32.89
N ALA A 759 11.07 -15.14 -32.26
CA ALA A 759 10.64 -15.38 -30.87
C ALA A 759 11.35 -14.48 -29.85
N ASN A 760 12.54 -13.98 -30.18
CA ASN A 760 13.35 -13.17 -29.27
C ASN A 760 13.38 -11.68 -29.67
N ALA A 761 12.72 -11.31 -30.78
CA ALA A 761 12.66 -9.93 -31.26
C ALA A 761 11.74 -9.04 -30.42
N GLU A 762 10.85 -9.64 -29.63
CA GLU A 762 9.91 -8.97 -28.72
C GLU A 762 10.33 -9.09 -27.24
N GLY A 763 11.52 -9.66 -26.96
CA GLY A 763 11.99 -9.93 -25.60
C GLY A 763 12.99 -8.91 -25.05
N VAL A 764 13.77 -9.34 -24.05
CA VAL A 764 14.80 -8.51 -23.39
C VAL A 764 16.18 -9.15 -23.54
N LEU A 765 17.18 -8.33 -23.91
CA LEU A 765 18.58 -8.72 -24.01
C LEU A 765 19.31 -8.41 -22.69
N ARG A 766 19.89 -9.42 -22.05
CA ARG A 766 20.71 -9.26 -20.85
C ARG A 766 22.19 -9.26 -21.21
N PHE A 767 22.85 -8.14 -20.98
CA PHE A 767 24.30 -7.98 -21.05
C PHE A 767 24.89 -8.13 -19.66
N ALA A 768 25.95 -8.91 -19.52
CA ALA A 768 26.74 -8.97 -18.29
C ALA A 768 28.23 -8.99 -18.62
N ALA A 769 28.96 -7.99 -18.14
CA ALA A 769 30.38 -7.80 -18.36
C ALA A 769 31.17 -7.85 -17.05
N THR A 770 32.34 -8.48 -17.09
CA THR A 770 33.38 -8.34 -16.06
C THR A 770 34.52 -7.53 -16.64
N TYR A 771 34.86 -6.39 -16.05
CA TYR A 771 35.75 -5.39 -16.65
C TYR A 771 36.62 -4.69 -15.62
N ASP A 772 37.80 -4.18 -16.01
CA ASP A 772 38.73 -3.50 -15.08
C ASP A 772 38.46 -1.98 -15.00
N ASP A 773 38.82 -1.25 -16.06
CA ASP A 773 38.86 0.23 -16.07
C ASP A 773 37.64 0.87 -16.76
N GLY A 774 37.44 0.67 -18.07
CA GLY A 774 36.28 1.26 -18.73
C GLY A 774 36.06 0.76 -20.15
N PHE A 775 34.81 0.77 -20.59
CA PHE A 775 34.43 0.34 -21.93
C PHE A 775 33.21 1.08 -22.45
N ALA A 776 33.09 1.15 -23.78
CA ALA A 776 31.86 1.52 -24.46
C ALA A 776 31.40 0.35 -25.33
N LEU A 777 30.08 0.16 -25.44
CA LEU A 777 29.43 -0.96 -26.11
C LEU A 777 28.37 -0.44 -27.09
N TRP A 778 28.38 -0.97 -28.31
CA TRP A 778 27.43 -0.66 -29.37
C TRP A 778 26.77 -1.92 -29.92
N ILE A 779 25.53 -1.77 -30.38
CA ILE A 779 24.83 -2.76 -31.22
C ILE A 779 24.57 -2.13 -32.59
N ASN A 780 25.16 -2.72 -33.63
CA ASN A 780 24.98 -2.28 -35.02
C ASN A 780 25.20 -0.75 -35.22
N GLY A 781 26.12 -0.14 -34.47
CA GLY A 781 26.43 1.29 -34.54
C GLY A 781 25.70 2.17 -33.50
N GLN A 782 24.64 1.68 -32.87
CA GLN A 782 23.94 2.38 -31.78
C GLN A 782 24.67 2.15 -30.46
N GLU A 783 25.04 3.22 -29.75
CA GLU A 783 25.69 3.10 -28.44
C GLU A 783 24.68 2.67 -27.39
N LEU A 784 25.02 1.63 -26.63
CA LEU A 784 24.17 1.05 -25.59
C LEU A 784 24.70 1.32 -24.19
N ALA A 785 26.02 1.28 -24.01
CA ALA A 785 26.63 1.50 -22.71
C ALA A 785 27.96 2.22 -22.83
N ARG A 786 28.25 3.06 -21.84
CA ARG A 786 29.50 3.76 -21.64
C ARG A 786 29.83 3.74 -20.15
N VAL A 787 30.75 2.88 -19.75
CA VAL A 787 31.04 2.59 -18.34
C VAL A 787 32.48 3.00 -18.04
N GLY A 788 32.68 3.87 -17.06
CA GLY A 788 34.02 4.33 -16.65
C GLY A 788 34.78 5.16 -17.70
N LEU A 789 34.08 5.82 -18.62
CA LEU A 789 34.66 6.61 -19.70
C LEU A 789 34.21 8.09 -19.67
N PRO A 790 35.03 9.03 -20.18
CA PRO A 790 34.63 10.44 -20.27
C PRO A 790 33.53 10.67 -21.34
N PRO A 791 32.78 11.78 -21.24
CA PRO A 791 31.85 12.19 -22.29
C PRO A 791 32.61 12.61 -23.55
N GLY A 792 31.98 12.46 -24.72
CA GLY A 792 32.53 12.87 -26.02
C GLY A 792 33.16 11.74 -26.84
N GLU A 793 33.98 12.13 -27.82
CA GLU A 793 34.60 11.21 -28.77
C GLU A 793 35.61 10.27 -28.08
N LEU A 794 35.69 9.03 -28.58
CA LEU A 794 36.52 7.95 -28.03
C LEU A 794 37.63 7.57 -29.03
N PRO A 795 38.73 8.33 -29.10
CA PRO A 795 39.83 8.02 -30.01
C PRO A 795 40.61 6.78 -29.53
N HIS A 796 41.38 6.16 -30.42
CA HIS A 796 42.20 4.97 -30.12
C HIS A 796 43.17 5.17 -28.94
N ASN A 797 43.63 6.41 -28.72
CA ASN A 797 44.55 6.78 -27.62
C ASN A 797 43.82 7.38 -26.40
N GLY A 798 42.49 7.29 -26.37
CA GLY A 798 41.65 7.66 -25.23
C GLY A 798 41.93 6.82 -23.99
N ARG A 799 41.30 7.19 -22.86
CA ARG A 799 41.55 6.57 -21.55
C ARG A 799 40.26 6.49 -20.73
N ALA A 800 40.18 5.48 -19.87
CA ALA A 800 39.14 5.40 -18.85
C ALA A 800 39.32 6.47 -17.77
N SER A 801 38.22 6.84 -17.12
CA SER A 801 38.16 7.89 -16.09
C SER A 801 38.37 7.36 -14.67
N GLU A 802 38.24 6.05 -14.47
CA GLU A 802 38.26 5.38 -13.17
C GLU A 802 38.99 4.03 -13.25
N SER A 803 39.60 3.61 -12.15
CA SER A 803 40.36 2.37 -12.02
C SER A 803 40.06 1.75 -10.66
N ASP A 804 40.13 0.42 -10.54
CA ASP A 804 39.90 -0.31 -9.30
C ASP A 804 40.93 -1.46 -9.16
N PHE A 805 41.11 -1.99 -7.95
CA PHE A 805 42.06 -3.08 -7.68
C PHE A 805 41.58 -4.44 -8.19
N ALA A 806 40.27 -4.63 -8.38
CA ALA A 806 39.66 -5.87 -8.87
C ALA A 806 38.71 -5.59 -10.06
N PRO A 807 38.56 -6.55 -10.99
CA PRO A 807 37.56 -6.42 -12.04
C PRO A 807 36.16 -6.24 -11.44
N ARG A 808 35.43 -5.28 -11.98
CA ARG A 808 34.06 -4.92 -11.64
C ARG A 808 33.07 -5.68 -12.51
N GLU A 809 31.85 -5.78 -12.02
CA GLU A 809 30.74 -6.35 -12.76
C GLU A 809 29.81 -5.23 -13.23
N TRP A 810 29.35 -5.34 -14.48
CA TRP A 810 28.32 -4.49 -15.05
C TRP A 810 27.26 -5.37 -15.69
N SER A 811 25.99 -5.04 -15.51
CA SER A 811 24.91 -5.70 -16.23
C SER A 811 23.82 -4.72 -16.65
N ALA A 812 23.18 -5.00 -17.78
CA ALA A 812 22.00 -4.26 -18.25
C ALA A 812 21.01 -5.21 -18.94
N ASP A 813 19.73 -5.07 -18.57
CA ASP A 813 18.60 -5.69 -19.25
C ASP A 813 17.98 -4.65 -20.19
N VAL A 814 17.95 -4.94 -21.50
CA VAL A 814 17.59 -3.98 -22.55
C VAL A 814 16.47 -4.56 -23.42
N PRO A 815 15.26 -3.96 -23.42
CA PRO A 815 14.20 -4.36 -24.34
C PRO A 815 14.67 -4.27 -25.79
N THR A 816 14.44 -5.31 -26.58
CA THR A 816 14.84 -5.32 -28.01
C THR A 816 14.22 -4.14 -28.77
N ALA A 817 12.97 -3.80 -28.46
CA ALA A 817 12.25 -2.66 -29.04
C ALA A 817 12.96 -1.31 -28.80
N SER A 818 13.76 -1.19 -27.73
CA SER A 818 14.51 0.04 -27.41
C SER A 818 15.81 0.20 -28.20
N ILE A 819 16.16 -0.78 -29.05
CA ILE A 819 17.37 -0.76 -29.89
C ILE A 819 16.94 -0.68 -31.37
N PRO A 820 16.74 0.53 -31.93
CA PRO A 820 16.26 0.68 -33.31
C PRO A 820 17.19 0.08 -34.37
N SER A 821 18.47 -0.12 -34.04
CA SER A 821 19.47 -0.71 -34.94
C SER A 821 19.43 -2.25 -34.95
N LEU A 822 18.70 -2.88 -34.03
CA LEU A 822 18.60 -4.33 -33.91
C LEU A 822 17.73 -4.88 -35.05
N ALA A 823 18.15 -6.00 -35.63
CA ALA A 823 17.43 -6.64 -36.74
C ALA A 823 17.31 -8.15 -36.52
N LEU A 824 16.31 -8.76 -37.16
CA LEU A 824 16.27 -10.23 -37.28
C LEU A 824 17.49 -10.73 -38.07
N GLY A 825 18.01 -11.88 -37.67
CA GLY A 825 19.24 -12.45 -38.22
C GLY A 825 20.49 -11.84 -37.58
N LYS A 826 21.52 -11.59 -38.40
CA LYS A 826 22.84 -11.17 -37.94
C LYS A 826 22.82 -9.77 -37.30
N ASN A 827 23.44 -9.65 -36.13
CA ASN A 827 23.74 -8.40 -35.44
C ASN A 827 25.19 -8.43 -34.94
N ILE A 828 25.74 -7.26 -34.61
CA ILE A 828 27.08 -7.11 -34.07
C ILE A 828 27.03 -6.38 -32.73
N VAL A 829 27.67 -6.98 -31.72
CA VAL A 829 28.14 -6.27 -30.52
C VAL A 829 29.56 -5.77 -30.80
N ALA A 830 29.77 -4.46 -30.67
CA ALA A 830 31.07 -3.83 -30.78
C ALA A 830 31.45 -3.23 -29.43
N VAL A 831 32.70 -3.41 -28.98
CA VAL A 831 33.20 -2.88 -27.71
C VAL A 831 34.50 -2.13 -27.93
N HIS A 832 34.64 -0.96 -27.32
CA HIS A 832 35.90 -0.22 -27.23
C HIS A 832 36.33 -0.21 -25.77
N LEU A 833 37.33 -1.03 -25.45
CA LEU A 833 37.86 -1.25 -24.11
C LEU A 833 39.05 -0.32 -23.86
N PHE A 834 39.11 0.28 -22.68
CA PHE A 834 40.12 1.25 -22.30
C PHE A 834 40.78 0.93 -20.99
N ASN A 835 42.04 1.34 -20.89
CA ASN A 835 42.80 1.42 -19.66
C ASN A 835 42.87 2.89 -19.19
N THR A 836 43.03 3.14 -17.90
CA THR A 836 43.18 4.50 -17.36
C THR A 836 44.52 5.14 -17.70
N ARG A 837 45.59 4.33 -17.82
CA ARG A 837 46.95 4.83 -18.08
C ARG A 837 47.69 3.91 -19.04
N ARG A 838 48.66 4.49 -19.75
CA ARG A 838 49.50 3.75 -20.71
C ARG A 838 50.45 2.78 -20.01
N ASP A 839 50.86 3.06 -18.78
CA ASP A 839 51.79 2.25 -17.98
C ASP A 839 51.10 1.32 -16.98
N SER A 840 49.77 1.18 -17.09
CA SER A 840 48.95 0.35 -16.21
C SER A 840 49.44 -1.10 -16.13
N THR A 841 49.13 -1.74 -15.02
CA THR A 841 49.63 -3.06 -14.66
C THR A 841 48.78 -4.19 -15.21
N ASP A 842 47.52 -3.90 -15.52
CA ASP A 842 46.47 -4.86 -15.81
C ASP A 842 45.37 -4.29 -16.71
N LEU A 843 44.65 -5.21 -17.34
CA LEU A 843 43.39 -4.98 -18.06
C LEU A 843 42.61 -6.30 -18.03
N PHE A 844 41.29 -6.23 -17.94
CA PHE A 844 40.41 -7.40 -18.03
C PHE A 844 39.08 -7.02 -18.67
N PHE A 845 38.59 -7.88 -19.57
CA PHE A 845 37.24 -7.75 -20.13
C PHE A 845 36.68 -9.11 -20.60
N ASP A 846 35.50 -9.45 -20.10
CA ASP A 846 34.63 -10.53 -20.59
C ASP A 846 33.20 -9.99 -20.69
N LEU A 847 32.44 -10.44 -21.68
CA LEU A 847 31.05 -10.06 -21.89
C LEU A 847 30.24 -11.30 -22.28
N SER A 848 29.10 -11.47 -21.62
CA SER A 848 28.04 -12.39 -22.00
C SER A 848 26.80 -11.63 -22.45
N LEU A 849 26.06 -12.24 -23.37
CA LEU A 849 24.79 -11.76 -23.89
C LEU A 849 23.83 -12.95 -23.92
N THR A 850 22.76 -12.83 -23.16
CA THR A 850 21.72 -13.86 -23.02
C THR A 850 20.34 -13.25 -23.21
N SER A 851 19.33 -14.06 -23.52
CA SER A 851 17.95 -13.59 -23.39
C SER A 851 17.67 -13.52 -21.90
N SER A 852 17.13 -12.40 -21.45
CA SER A 852 16.37 -12.46 -20.21
C SER A 852 15.17 -13.39 -20.50
N PRO A 853 14.86 -14.37 -19.65
CA PRO A 853 13.57 -15.04 -19.77
C PRO A 853 12.49 -13.96 -19.74
N SER A 854 11.57 -13.96 -20.71
CA SER A 854 10.39 -13.11 -20.63
C SER A 854 9.22 -13.82 -21.28
N ALA A 855 8.05 -13.68 -20.68
CA ALA A 855 6.87 -13.16 -21.38
C ALA A 855 5.79 -12.91 -20.34
N ASP A 856 5.97 -11.91 -19.45
CA ASP A 856 4.91 -11.38 -18.57
C ASP A 856 3.93 -12.48 -18.15
N ALA A 857 4.43 -13.43 -17.37
CA ALA A 857 3.82 -14.76 -17.30
C ALA A 857 2.43 -14.71 -16.65
N ASP A 858 2.12 -13.67 -15.86
CA ASP A 858 0.80 -13.40 -15.30
C ASP A 858 -0.03 -12.40 -16.14
N ALA A 859 0.50 -11.96 -17.28
CA ALA A 859 -0.16 -11.11 -18.26
C ALA A 859 -0.63 -9.76 -17.69
N ASP A 860 0.16 -9.19 -16.76
CA ASP A 860 -0.13 -7.92 -16.10
C ASP A 860 0.55 -6.71 -16.78
N ASN A 861 1.30 -6.96 -17.85
CA ASN A 861 2.14 -6.05 -18.64
C ASN A 861 3.41 -5.56 -17.93
N LEU A 862 3.84 -6.23 -16.86
CA LEU A 862 5.19 -6.12 -16.31
C LEU A 862 6.06 -7.30 -16.79
N PRO A 863 7.36 -7.08 -17.05
CA PRO A 863 8.24 -8.21 -17.34
C PRO A 863 8.61 -8.99 -16.07
N ASP A 864 8.50 -10.33 -16.08
CA ASP A 864 8.90 -11.21 -14.96
C ASP A 864 10.28 -10.91 -14.40
N SER A 865 11.26 -10.61 -15.27
CA SER A 865 12.63 -10.31 -14.82
C SER A 865 12.71 -9.01 -14.02
N TRP A 866 11.79 -8.08 -14.28
CA TRP A 866 11.66 -6.83 -13.56
C TRP A 866 10.94 -7.07 -12.22
N GLU A 867 9.85 -7.84 -12.23
CA GLU A 867 9.10 -8.23 -11.02
C GLU A 867 9.89 -9.13 -10.07
N GLN A 868 10.75 -9.99 -10.61
CA GLN A 868 11.68 -10.80 -9.80
C GLN A 868 12.64 -9.93 -8.99
N ARG A 869 12.93 -8.70 -9.42
CA ARG A 869 13.75 -7.78 -8.62
C ARG A 869 13.00 -7.34 -7.38
N ILE A 870 11.70 -7.10 -7.51
CA ILE A 870 10.80 -6.79 -6.41
C ILE A 870 10.67 -8.00 -5.47
N ALA A 871 10.33 -9.18 -5.99
CA ALA A 871 10.19 -10.40 -5.18
C ALA A 871 11.49 -10.76 -4.43
N ARG A 872 12.65 -10.59 -5.07
CA ARG A 872 13.96 -10.85 -4.42
C ARG A 872 14.40 -9.75 -3.47
N ALA A 873 13.85 -8.54 -3.59
CA ALA A 873 14.19 -7.46 -2.67
C ALA A 873 13.67 -7.74 -1.25
N LYS A 874 12.62 -8.56 -1.10
CA LYS A 874 12.03 -8.93 0.19
C LYS A 874 11.50 -10.37 0.23
N PRO A 875 12.39 -11.38 0.27
CA PRO A 875 11.99 -12.81 0.24
C PRO A 875 11.12 -13.27 1.44
N ASP A 876 11.08 -12.52 2.54
CA ASP A 876 10.27 -12.81 3.74
C ASP A 876 8.97 -11.97 3.83
N ASP A 877 8.61 -11.24 2.78
CA ASP A 877 7.39 -10.43 2.71
C ASP A 877 6.26 -11.18 1.99
N VAL A 878 5.05 -10.61 1.97
CA VAL A 878 3.88 -11.13 1.23
C VAL A 878 4.15 -11.18 -0.28
N VAL A 879 5.21 -10.51 -0.76
CA VAL A 879 5.67 -10.55 -2.15
C VAL A 879 6.78 -11.58 -2.30
N SER A 880 6.37 -12.82 -2.54
CA SER A 880 7.27 -13.99 -2.58
C SER A 880 7.62 -14.48 -3.99
N GLY A 881 6.88 -14.02 -5.00
CA GLY A 881 7.11 -14.34 -6.40
C GLY A 881 6.56 -13.27 -7.34
N ILE A 882 6.73 -13.45 -8.65
CA ILE A 882 6.28 -12.47 -9.66
C ILE A 882 4.77 -12.21 -9.57
N GLY A 883 3.96 -13.26 -9.42
CA GLY A 883 2.50 -13.12 -9.26
C GLY A 883 2.06 -12.33 -8.02
N ASP A 884 2.98 -12.01 -7.10
CA ASP A 884 2.69 -11.14 -5.97
C ASP A 884 2.89 -9.64 -6.25
N VAL A 885 3.64 -9.30 -7.29
CA VAL A 885 3.84 -7.94 -7.78
C VAL A 885 2.58 -7.50 -8.53
N ARG A 886 2.20 -6.22 -8.42
CA ARG A 886 1.07 -5.68 -9.20
C ARG A 886 1.51 -4.41 -9.93
N PRO A 887 0.96 -4.10 -11.13
CA PRO A 887 1.37 -2.92 -11.88
C PRO A 887 0.90 -1.60 -11.24
N SER A 888 -0.11 -1.67 -10.37
CA SER A 888 -0.63 -0.54 -9.60
C SER A 888 0.11 -0.24 -8.31
N ASP A 889 0.86 -1.20 -7.79
CA ASP A 889 1.56 -1.04 -6.53
C ASP A 889 2.77 -0.12 -6.75
N ASP A 890 3.22 0.54 -5.70
CA ASP A 890 4.42 1.36 -5.69
C ASP A 890 5.36 0.70 -4.67
N PHE A 891 6.21 -0.22 -5.16
CA PHE A 891 6.92 -1.13 -4.26
C PHE A 891 7.96 -0.41 -3.41
N ASP A 892 8.63 0.61 -3.95
CA ASP A 892 9.66 1.37 -3.25
C ASP A 892 9.17 2.69 -2.65
N GLY A 893 7.96 3.13 -2.97
CA GLY A 893 7.27 4.24 -2.33
C GLY A 893 7.72 5.61 -2.83
N ASP A 894 8.27 5.69 -4.05
CA ASP A 894 8.75 6.95 -4.63
C ASP A 894 7.62 7.82 -5.24
N GLY A 895 6.38 7.33 -5.18
CA GLY A 895 5.18 7.97 -5.74
C GLY A 895 4.88 7.57 -7.18
N LEU A 896 5.64 6.63 -7.77
CA LEU A 896 5.46 6.10 -9.11
C LEU A 896 5.05 4.63 -9.02
N ALA A 897 3.86 4.28 -9.53
CA ALA A 897 3.45 2.87 -9.56
C ALA A 897 4.39 2.03 -10.46
N ASN A 898 4.54 0.75 -10.15
CA ASN A 898 5.41 -0.23 -10.81
C ASN A 898 5.34 -0.19 -12.34
N ARG A 899 4.14 -0.07 -12.92
CA ARG A 899 3.97 0.07 -14.39
C ARG A 899 4.64 1.32 -14.96
N TRP A 900 4.56 2.41 -14.21
CA TRP A 900 5.14 3.69 -14.59
C TRP A 900 6.63 3.71 -14.34
N GLU A 901 7.09 3.00 -13.32
CA GLU A 901 8.51 2.79 -13.08
C GLU A 901 9.18 1.99 -14.20
N TRP A 902 8.54 0.88 -14.59
CA TRP A 902 8.93 0.10 -15.75
C TRP A 902 8.99 0.97 -17.01
N ALA A 903 7.91 1.70 -17.30
CA ALA A 903 7.84 2.61 -18.44
C ALA A 903 8.92 3.70 -18.38
N ALA A 904 9.23 4.21 -17.19
CA ALA A 904 10.22 5.24 -16.94
C ALA A 904 11.66 4.71 -16.97
N GLY A 905 11.88 3.40 -16.76
CA GLY A 905 13.20 2.82 -16.53
C GLY A 905 13.79 3.22 -15.18
N THR A 906 12.93 3.41 -14.18
CA THR A 906 13.33 3.55 -12.77
C THR A 906 13.56 2.18 -12.16
N ASP A 907 14.22 2.18 -11.01
CA ASP A 907 14.58 0.96 -10.29
C ASP A 907 13.54 0.75 -9.18
N PRO A 908 12.66 -0.27 -9.29
CA PRO A 908 11.48 -0.40 -8.44
C PRO A 908 11.73 -0.83 -7.02
N VAL A 909 12.99 -0.99 -6.65
CA VAL A 909 13.40 -1.36 -5.29
C VAL A 909 14.26 -0.27 -4.68
N ASN A 910 14.32 0.91 -5.32
CA ASN A 910 15.18 2.01 -4.95
C ASN A 910 14.43 3.34 -5.05
N PRO A 911 13.92 3.86 -3.91
CA PRO A 911 13.06 5.05 -3.90
C PRO A 911 13.76 6.34 -4.34
N PHE A 912 15.09 6.29 -4.53
CA PHE A 912 15.86 7.41 -5.06
C PHE A 912 16.00 7.37 -6.58
N SER A 913 15.48 6.32 -7.23
CA SER A 913 15.52 6.14 -8.68
C SER A 913 14.33 6.79 -9.40
N THR A 914 13.71 7.84 -8.86
CA THR A 914 12.49 8.45 -9.42
C THR A 914 12.69 9.37 -10.63
N ILE A 915 11.61 9.66 -11.37
CA ILE A 915 11.54 10.78 -12.35
C ILE A 915 10.71 11.92 -11.76
N GLN A 916 11.37 12.79 -11.00
CA GLN A 916 10.73 13.96 -10.38
C GLN A 916 11.12 15.27 -11.05
N LEU A 917 10.13 16.06 -11.48
CA LEU A 917 10.32 17.41 -12.00
C LEU A 917 10.43 18.41 -10.85
N ALA A 918 11.64 18.90 -10.58
CA ALA A 918 11.92 19.90 -9.56
C ALA A 918 12.02 21.32 -10.16
N VAL A 919 11.54 22.30 -9.39
CA VAL A 919 11.73 23.73 -9.67
C VAL A 919 12.83 24.24 -8.76
N ARG A 920 13.91 24.76 -9.32
CA ARG A 920 14.99 25.41 -8.56
C ARG A 920 15.08 26.88 -8.89
N ARG A 921 15.46 27.68 -7.90
CA ARG A 921 15.74 29.10 -8.07
C ARG A 921 17.22 29.36 -7.88
N ASP A 922 17.83 30.00 -8.85
CA ASP A 922 19.23 30.38 -8.78
C ASP A 922 19.43 31.63 -7.93
N PRO A 923 20.66 31.87 -7.43
CA PRO A 923 20.98 33.08 -6.66
C PRO A 923 20.69 34.39 -7.39
N ASP A 924 20.65 34.38 -8.74
CA ASP A 924 20.31 35.54 -9.57
C ASP A 924 18.78 35.72 -9.79
N GLY A 925 17.96 34.86 -9.18
CA GLY A 925 16.50 34.90 -9.26
C GLY A 925 15.90 34.09 -10.42
N THR A 926 16.72 33.52 -11.31
CA THR A 926 16.28 32.69 -12.44
C THR A 926 15.66 31.39 -11.94
N VAL A 927 14.52 30.99 -12.54
CA VAL A 927 13.86 29.72 -12.24
C VAL A 927 14.29 28.68 -13.28
N ARG A 928 14.73 27.52 -12.80
CA ARG A 928 15.15 26.37 -13.62
C ARG A 928 14.28 25.16 -13.31
N LEU A 929 13.90 24.44 -14.35
CA LEU A 929 13.27 23.13 -14.24
C LEU A 929 14.33 22.06 -14.38
N GLN A 930 14.30 21.08 -13.48
CA GLN A 930 15.36 20.10 -13.31
C GLN A 930 14.75 18.72 -12.98
N TRP A 931 15.20 17.67 -13.65
CA TRP A 931 14.82 16.27 -13.34
C TRP A 931 16.00 15.34 -13.66
N GLN A 932 15.95 14.11 -13.14
CA GLN A 932 16.90 13.05 -13.52
C GLN A 932 16.35 12.32 -14.75
N ALA A 933 17.07 12.40 -15.87
CA ALA A 933 16.65 11.77 -17.11
C ALA A 933 17.28 10.38 -17.25
N LYS A 934 16.48 9.37 -17.56
CA LYS A 934 16.98 8.03 -17.92
C LYS A 934 17.43 7.97 -19.38
N PRO A 935 18.57 7.32 -19.69
CA PRO A 935 19.04 7.15 -21.07
C PRO A 935 18.00 6.49 -21.98
N HIS A 936 18.04 6.86 -23.25
CA HIS A 936 17.22 6.34 -24.35
C HIS A 936 15.71 6.57 -24.23
N ARG A 937 15.22 7.21 -23.16
CA ARG A 937 13.82 7.64 -23.01
C ARG A 937 13.56 8.98 -23.68
N VAL A 938 12.41 9.13 -24.34
CA VAL A 938 12.01 10.38 -24.97
C VAL A 938 11.13 11.17 -24.00
N TYR A 939 11.50 12.42 -23.75
CA TYR A 939 10.77 13.30 -22.86
C TYR A 939 10.26 14.53 -23.62
N GLN A 940 9.05 14.97 -23.28
CA GLN A 940 8.47 16.24 -23.68
C GLN A 940 8.24 17.10 -22.45
N LEU A 941 8.98 18.20 -22.32
CA LEU A 941 8.62 19.27 -21.40
C LEU A 941 7.44 20.03 -22.00
N GLN A 942 6.30 20.01 -21.33
CA GLN A 942 5.08 20.66 -21.78
C GLN A 942 4.69 21.78 -20.85
N ARG A 943 4.00 22.79 -21.39
CA ARG A 943 3.44 23.90 -20.62
C ARG A 943 1.98 24.13 -20.94
N LYS A 944 1.29 24.78 -20.02
CA LYS A 944 -0.07 25.30 -20.22
C LYS A 944 -0.32 26.51 -19.34
N ARG A 945 -1.06 27.50 -19.83
CA ARG A 945 -1.28 28.77 -19.12
C ARG A 945 -2.28 28.68 -17.95
N ARG A 946 -3.28 27.79 -18.04
CA ARG A 946 -4.32 27.57 -17.01
C ARG A 946 -4.76 26.10 -17.00
N LEU A 947 -5.01 25.52 -15.83
CA LEU A 947 -5.56 24.15 -15.66
C LEU A 947 -7.08 24.08 -15.93
N ALA A 948 -7.56 24.68 -17.01
CA ALA A 948 -8.95 24.49 -17.43
C ALA A 948 -9.11 23.17 -18.20
N ASN A 949 -10.20 22.43 -17.93
CA ASN A 949 -10.49 21.15 -18.57
C ASN A 949 -10.62 21.34 -20.10
N GLY A 950 -9.98 20.48 -20.91
CA GLY A 950 -10.04 20.50 -22.37
C GLY A 950 -9.05 21.42 -23.13
N ALA A 951 -8.35 22.34 -22.48
CA ALA A 951 -7.31 23.13 -23.18
C ALA A 951 -6.03 22.28 -23.43
N PRO A 952 -5.36 22.39 -24.59
CA PRO A 952 -4.22 21.53 -24.93
C PRO A 952 -2.95 21.92 -24.16
N TRP A 953 -2.06 20.95 -23.96
CA TRP A 953 -0.69 21.16 -23.49
C TRP A 953 0.22 21.47 -24.70
N GLU A 954 1.07 22.47 -24.58
CA GLU A 954 2.05 22.82 -25.62
C GLU A 954 3.40 22.19 -25.29
N THR A 955 4.00 21.44 -26.22
CA THR A 955 5.39 20.96 -26.06
C THR A 955 6.37 22.12 -26.21
N VAL A 956 7.10 22.39 -25.13
CA VAL A 956 8.15 23.42 -25.05
C VAL A 956 9.46 22.89 -25.61
N LYS A 957 9.81 21.64 -25.27
CA LYS A 957 11.05 20.99 -25.67
C LYS A 957 10.86 19.48 -25.68
N GLN A 958 11.46 18.80 -26.66
CA GLN A 958 11.57 17.34 -26.69
C GLN A 958 13.06 16.97 -26.69
N PHE A 959 13.43 15.93 -25.96
CA PHE A 959 14.82 15.47 -25.88
C PHE A 959 14.85 13.98 -25.53
N GLN A 960 15.90 13.30 -25.98
CA GLN A 960 16.18 11.88 -25.71
C GLN A 960 17.64 11.78 -25.23
N PRO A 961 17.90 11.55 -23.93
CA PRO A 961 19.25 11.43 -23.40
C PRO A 961 19.93 10.17 -23.97
N VAL A 962 21.21 10.24 -24.30
CA VAL A 962 21.98 9.09 -24.82
C VAL A 962 22.96 8.53 -23.76
N PHE A 963 23.20 9.24 -22.65
CA PHE A 963 24.17 8.87 -21.60
C PHE A 963 23.66 9.20 -20.19
N THR A 964 24.25 8.56 -19.17
CA THR A 964 24.41 9.13 -17.81
C THR A 964 25.78 8.73 -17.25
N PRO A 965 26.50 9.64 -16.58
CA PRO A 965 27.24 9.33 -15.36
C PRO A 965 26.42 9.81 -14.16
N ALA A 966 26.78 9.31 -12.98
CA ALA A 966 26.15 9.65 -11.69
C ALA A 966 25.85 11.16 -11.56
N GLY A 967 24.57 11.52 -11.57
CA GLY A 967 24.09 12.83 -11.12
C GLY A 967 23.87 13.92 -12.17
N GLU A 968 23.82 13.63 -13.47
CA GLU A 968 23.37 14.66 -14.42
C GLU A 968 21.89 14.99 -14.20
N THR A 969 21.69 16.20 -13.70
CA THR A 969 20.38 16.83 -13.68
C THR A 969 20.26 17.70 -14.90
N GLU A 970 19.34 17.34 -15.80
CA GLU A 970 19.09 18.15 -16.97
C GLU A 970 18.42 19.45 -16.56
N VAL A 971 18.95 20.56 -17.07
CA VAL A 971 18.53 21.91 -16.70
C VAL A 971 18.06 22.61 -17.97
N THR A 972 16.74 22.75 -18.13
CA THR A 972 16.24 23.70 -19.12
C THR A 972 16.21 25.07 -18.46
N ARG A 973 17.09 25.98 -18.92
CA ARG A 973 16.92 27.42 -18.67
C ARG A 973 15.62 27.82 -19.34
N LEU A 974 14.63 28.19 -18.55
CA LEU A 974 13.58 29.05 -19.07
C LEU A 974 14.29 30.38 -19.33
N ASP A 975 14.43 30.76 -20.60
CA ASP A 975 14.62 32.19 -20.92
C ASP A 975 13.60 32.98 -20.09
N PRO A 976 13.87 34.25 -19.75
CA PRO A 976 12.91 35.13 -19.09
C PRO A 976 11.70 35.39 -20.01
N LEU A 977 10.91 34.33 -20.21
CA LEU A 977 9.54 34.33 -20.64
C LEU A 977 8.85 35.20 -19.61
N LYS A 978 8.40 36.33 -20.13
CA LYS A 978 7.54 37.34 -19.52
C LYS A 978 6.70 36.78 -18.35
N PRO A 979 6.49 37.58 -17.30
CA PRO A 979 6.08 37.17 -15.94
C PRO A 979 4.62 36.69 -15.81
N ASP A 980 4.18 35.79 -16.69
CA ASP A 980 2.85 35.21 -16.67
C ASP A 980 2.95 33.74 -16.28
N SER A 981 2.53 33.45 -15.05
CA SER A 981 2.45 32.13 -14.43
C SER A 981 1.78 31.08 -15.34
N GLY A 982 2.40 29.90 -15.43
CA GLY A 982 1.90 28.75 -16.18
C GLY A 982 2.30 27.44 -15.50
N TYR A 983 1.58 26.36 -15.84
CA TYR A 983 1.82 25.01 -15.36
C TYR A 983 2.76 24.29 -16.31
N PHE A 984 3.67 23.51 -15.77
CA PHE A 984 4.60 22.67 -16.52
C PHE A 984 4.41 21.22 -16.13
N ARG A 985 4.60 20.31 -17.08
CA ARG A 985 4.71 18.88 -16.81
C ARG A 985 5.80 18.28 -17.67
N LEU A 986 6.42 17.22 -17.16
CA LEU A 986 7.27 16.36 -17.94
C LEU A 986 6.41 15.19 -18.42
N ARG A 987 6.32 15.00 -19.74
CA ARG A 987 5.67 13.84 -20.33
C ARG A 987 6.74 12.89 -20.84
N LEU A 988 6.75 11.66 -20.35
CA LEU A 988 7.46 10.57 -20.99
C LEU A 988 6.68 10.17 -22.25
N VAL A 989 7.36 10.10 -23.39
CA VAL A 989 6.75 9.65 -24.65
C VAL A 989 7.00 8.16 -24.75
N THR A 990 5.94 7.39 -24.52
CA THR A 990 5.85 5.94 -24.70
C THR A 990 5.05 5.64 -25.97
N ASP A 991 5.18 4.42 -26.49
CA ASP A 991 4.37 3.94 -27.62
C ASP A 991 2.92 3.59 -27.20
N GLU A 992 2.65 3.60 -25.89
CA GLU A 992 1.32 3.50 -25.25
C GLU A 992 0.79 4.85 -24.74
#